data_AF-A0A0K0MNX0-F1
#
_entry.id   AF-A0A0K0MNX0-F1
#
_cell.length_a   1.000
_cell.length_b   1.000
_cell.length_c   1.000
_cell.angle_alpha   90.00
_cell.angle_beta   90.00
_cell.angle_gamma   90.00
#
_symmetry.space_group_name_H-M   'P 1'
#
loop_
_entity.id
_entity.type
_entity.pdbx_description
1 polymer ?
#
loop_
_entity_poly.entity_id
_entity_poly.type
_entity_poly.pdbx_seq_one_letter_code
_entity_poly.pdbx_strand_id
1 'polypeptide(L)'
;MQALLARTDFSLGESTLKAVNAVKIAKDKGYKAIITADTMNISAVIPMQLAASEDVSVILGVRLYIVDCPTLENENKVRKEAKETLLPIQRDYGFSFIAMAKNEQGFSDLCSLISKGNERKQFYKIPRLDFVQVVESYKKGNIVLMTSDVDSVFRRRDFKKLLTILSDINRDDLYCATYPMTSPFYDQINLKSSQAADDLSLSRVAFYPAYYETKDDADLKDVAYQVCNNVKSDQLHRIRKPFVRDNEVSDRIHLLKNLKEFALRTGVSVAPEMVSTKQDAIIDKCAWRWHPMNVALPKMSEDEPTALRKMASEGLRAKLTGKSFGHTPPKALWATYIERLKYELDTLTRLGFCGYFLMVSDLMRHALDTKIPVGAGRGSVGGSLVAWCVGITDVDPIRHGLLFERFINPERLDLPDADLDFSQSKRHLAIQYLYDKYGEDYVAGIVNYSYLGAASAIRDSARIFNVPTEDLSVSKDVSFIAKDGDDFTLEELREELASLDKYASKHPKAFEAACKLKNLMRSYGRHAAGMIVSSVPIRERAVIELRGNERVINWDKRHCEDMGLIKLDVLGLATLDLLQLSVDYINERHGVDTVKINEVSLDDKNVMANFAEGRTKGIFQLESAPMRKLLKDLGSGVDPISFETIVATTALFRPGPIQSGMLETFVQVAKGYSPPTSLHPRLDELTKETNGVVLYQEQTMKTVQILGGFTLAEADGVRKAIGKKDASKMAKMGELFKAQAGAGWIIIQFEDGSTQSVHRAEHWKCGDTKLTAEHALSSGVDLVINGKLVSGIVEGSIQPGLTEEKANEIWEALEKNGAYQFNKSHAVAYTLISYQAMWLKTYFPAEFFAAALTILGEDKHQDLVADSVDYGISVLPPDINISSQRMEICDIDGFPKLFAPFSAIKGCSSNGSNAIVEARAKVGGRFTSKEMFIDVVNKRSCNSRVIDHLDLVGAFASIVPDSPPATDESRHKSQAELMGNLVIEAVKTSRKFIMDEKTNANINLLMNRIAAETGLGENLVRPKTGRKPKFMIILDGASKGDASSCMFMESGYNEFKAILTNAGFLLGDIYITGVMKKPKDEGAKSYSKEDISIFTEFMKSEIELAKPTYILTCGSMASGLFNNKSKPSDLVGRKEYFADMDATVFYAFNPNILYFRPEEDEKLIKIVGEMATAVEAS
;
A
#
# COMPACT_ATOMS: atom_id res chain seq x y z
N MET A 1 15.51 24.12 -35.42
CA MET A 1 15.97 23.10 -34.46
C MET A 1 14.84 22.12 -34.34
N GLN A 2 15.02 20.88 -34.76
CA GLN A 2 13.87 19.99 -35.00
C GLN A 2 13.79 18.89 -33.96
N ALA A 3 14.50 17.76 -34.08
CA ALA A 3 14.31 16.65 -33.14
C ALA A 3 15.49 16.37 -32.20
N LEU A 4 15.19 16.22 -30.91
CA LEU A 4 16.04 15.57 -29.90
C LEU A 4 15.76 14.06 -29.90
N LEU A 5 16.79 13.22 -29.87
CA LEU A 5 16.63 11.78 -29.63
C LEU A 5 16.90 11.50 -28.14
N ALA A 6 15.86 11.12 -27.39
CA ALA A 6 15.94 11.00 -25.93
C ALA A 6 15.67 9.56 -25.48
N ARG A 7 16.59 9.01 -24.69
CA ARG A 7 16.33 7.80 -23.90
C ARG A 7 16.13 8.23 -22.46
N THR A 8 15.02 7.85 -21.86
CA THR A 8 14.59 8.34 -20.55
C THR A 8 14.93 7.35 -19.45
N ASP A 9 14.63 7.73 -18.21
CA ASP A 9 14.75 6.87 -17.03
C ASP A 9 13.85 5.63 -17.07
N PHE A 10 12.91 5.53 -18.02
CA PHE A 10 12.19 4.28 -18.34
C PHE A 10 13.09 3.22 -19.02
N SER A 11 14.27 3.58 -19.50
CA SER A 11 15.32 2.59 -19.79
C SER A 11 16.15 2.35 -18.53
N LEU A 12 15.63 1.53 -17.62
CA LEU A 12 16.16 1.32 -16.27
C LEU A 12 17.68 1.11 -16.25
N GLY A 13 18.39 2.06 -15.63
CA GLY A 13 19.86 2.02 -15.50
C GLY A 13 20.65 2.30 -16.79
N GLU A 14 20.00 2.55 -17.93
CA GLU A 14 20.65 3.00 -19.17
C GLU A 14 20.71 4.53 -19.30
N SER A 15 19.80 5.23 -18.61
CA SER A 15 19.63 6.68 -18.65
C SER A 15 19.16 7.21 -17.29
N THR A 16 19.54 8.44 -16.97
CA THR A 16 19.05 9.20 -15.82
C THR A 16 18.22 10.42 -16.22
N LEU A 17 17.95 10.57 -17.53
CA LEU A 17 17.13 11.65 -18.06
C LEU A 17 15.65 11.41 -17.71
N LYS A 18 15.12 12.17 -16.77
CA LYS A 18 13.72 12.08 -16.36
C LYS A 18 12.80 12.48 -17.52
N ALA A 19 11.81 11.64 -17.83
CA ALA A 19 10.95 11.80 -19.01
C ALA A 19 10.33 13.22 -19.13
N VAL A 20 9.68 13.72 -18.08
CA VAL A 20 9.03 15.06 -18.08
C VAL A 20 10.06 16.19 -18.20
N ASN A 21 11.21 16.08 -17.52
CA ASN A 21 12.26 17.10 -17.58
C ASN A 21 12.90 17.18 -18.97
N ALA A 22 12.99 16.06 -19.69
CA ALA A 22 13.50 16.04 -21.07
C ALA A 22 12.71 17.01 -21.97
N VAL A 23 11.40 17.12 -21.78
CA VAL A 23 10.54 18.03 -22.55
C VAL A 23 10.86 19.49 -22.24
N LYS A 24 10.98 19.83 -20.96
CA LYS A 24 11.33 21.18 -20.51
C LYS A 24 12.71 21.61 -21.02
N ILE A 25 13.74 20.78 -20.83
CA ILE A 25 15.11 21.11 -21.25
C ILE A 25 15.20 21.19 -22.77
N ALA A 26 14.51 20.32 -23.50
CA ALA A 26 14.47 20.37 -24.96
C ALA A 26 13.86 21.69 -25.46
N LYS A 27 12.76 22.15 -24.83
CA LYS A 27 12.14 23.45 -25.12
C LYS A 27 13.12 24.60 -24.88
N ASP A 28 13.77 24.62 -23.72
CA ASP A 28 14.72 25.68 -23.35
C ASP A 28 15.92 25.72 -24.31
N LYS A 29 16.33 24.57 -24.85
CA LYS A 29 17.38 24.45 -25.88
C LYS A 29 16.88 24.63 -27.31
N GLY A 30 15.60 24.97 -27.50
CA GLY A 30 15.00 25.34 -28.79
C GLY A 30 14.62 24.19 -29.71
N TYR A 31 14.55 22.93 -29.22
CA TYR A 31 14.03 21.81 -30.02
C TYR A 31 12.52 21.96 -30.27
N LYS A 32 12.05 21.51 -31.45
CA LYS A 32 10.62 21.50 -31.82
C LYS A 32 9.98 20.11 -31.72
N ALA A 33 10.80 19.08 -31.54
CA ALA A 33 10.38 17.70 -31.46
C ALA A 33 11.31 16.89 -30.56
N ILE A 34 10.79 15.83 -29.97
CA ILE A 34 11.55 14.82 -29.23
C ILE A 34 11.10 13.45 -29.73
N ILE A 35 12.05 12.58 -30.08
CA ILE A 35 11.80 11.18 -30.42
C ILE A 35 12.22 10.36 -29.21
N THR A 36 11.27 9.63 -28.61
CA THR A 36 11.59 8.70 -27.53
C THR A 36 12.39 7.52 -28.08
N ALA A 37 13.35 7.01 -27.31
CA ALA A 37 14.25 5.94 -27.73
C ALA A 37 14.52 4.95 -26.58
N ASP A 38 13.50 4.71 -25.78
CA ASP A 38 13.55 3.77 -24.66
C ASP A 38 13.65 2.32 -25.15
N THR A 39 14.47 1.52 -24.47
CA THR A 39 14.77 0.14 -24.87
C THR A 39 13.59 -0.76 -24.54
N MET A 40 12.90 -1.28 -25.57
CA MET A 40 11.74 -2.18 -25.45
C MET A 40 10.63 -1.66 -24.51
N ASN A 41 10.48 -0.34 -24.40
CA ASN A 41 9.53 0.32 -23.51
C ASN A 41 8.95 1.59 -24.18
N ILE A 42 7.66 1.85 -23.98
CA ILE A 42 6.96 3.03 -24.53
C ILE A 42 6.30 3.89 -23.46
N SER A 43 6.45 3.54 -22.18
CA SER A 43 5.69 4.10 -21.06
C SER A 43 5.98 5.59 -20.80
N ALA A 44 7.14 6.10 -21.23
CA ALA A 44 7.50 7.51 -21.09
C ALA A 44 6.70 8.44 -22.01
N VAL A 45 6.12 7.94 -23.11
CA VAL A 45 5.56 8.78 -24.17
C VAL A 45 4.37 9.62 -23.71
N ILE A 46 3.46 9.05 -22.92
CA ILE A 46 2.23 9.74 -22.47
C ILE A 46 2.59 10.87 -21.49
N PRO A 47 3.36 10.63 -20.41
CA PRO A 47 3.81 11.72 -19.54
C PRO A 47 4.55 12.83 -20.29
N MET A 48 5.35 12.48 -21.29
CA MET A 48 6.07 13.47 -22.11
C MET A 48 5.13 14.28 -23.01
N GLN A 49 4.16 13.64 -23.66
CA GLN A 49 3.15 14.34 -24.47
C GLN A 49 2.26 15.25 -23.63
N LEU A 50 1.89 14.83 -22.41
CA LEU A 50 1.15 15.67 -21.47
C LEU A 50 1.96 16.87 -20.95
N ALA A 51 3.28 16.72 -20.80
CA ALA A 51 4.17 17.79 -20.40
C ALA A 51 4.56 18.75 -21.54
N ALA A 52 4.27 18.37 -22.79
CA ALA A 52 4.62 19.14 -23.96
C ALA A 52 3.68 20.34 -24.16
N SER A 53 4.25 21.49 -24.51
CA SER A 53 3.48 22.65 -24.98
C SER A 53 3.31 22.61 -26.51
N GLU A 54 2.51 23.52 -27.07
CA GLU A 54 2.33 23.64 -28.54
C GLU A 54 3.66 23.81 -29.31
N ASP A 55 4.72 24.26 -28.62
CA ASP A 55 6.06 24.52 -29.19
C ASP A 55 6.90 23.25 -29.43
N VAL A 56 6.61 22.14 -28.74
CA VAL A 56 7.42 20.91 -28.78
C VAL A 56 6.54 19.70 -29.01
N SER A 57 6.77 18.96 -30.09
CA SER A 57 6.10 17.69 -30.36
C SER A 57 6.84 16.49 -29.76
N VAL A 58 6.14 15.49 -29.25
CA VAL A 58 6.75 14.25 -28.77
C VAL A 58 6.31 13.08 -29.66
N ILE A 59 7.29 12.45 -30.30
CA ILE A 59 7.13 11.34 -31.24
C ILE A 59 7.37 10.02 -30.51
N LEU A 60 6.43 9.09 -30.66
CA LEU A 60 6.59 7.74 -30.16
C LEU A 60 7.66 7.00 -30.97
N GLY A 61 8.83 6.84 -30.36
CA GLY A 61 9.88 5.94 -30.80
C GLY A 61 10.23 4.91 -29.72
N VAL A 62 10.68 3.74 -30.15
CA VAL A 62 11.13 2.66 -29.29
C VAL A 62 12.38 2.02 -29.88
N ARG A 63 13.35 1.72 -29.03
CA ARG A 63 14.53 0.96 -29.43
C ARG A 63 14.23 -0.54 -29.30
N LEU A 64 14.08 -1.20 -30.44
CA LEU A 64 13.83 -2.63 -30.55
C LEU A 64 15.13 -3.42 -30.37
N TYR A 65 15.13 -4.44 -29.52
CA TYR A 65 16.30 -5.30 -29.29
C TYR A 65 16.11 -6.67 -29.96
N ILE A 66 17.02 -7.00 -30.87
CA ILE A 66 16.93 -8.11 -31.81
C ILE A 66 18.11 -9.06 -31.63
N VAL A 67 17.84 -10.36 -31.68
CA VAL A 67 18.82 -11.45 -31.63
C VAL A 67 18.47 -12.51 -32.67
N ASP A 68 19.42 -13.36 -33.06
CA ASP A 68 19.15 -14.41 -34.06
C ASP A 68 18.17 -15.47 -33.56
N CYS A 69 18.27 -15.83 -32.28
CA CYS A 69 17.39 -16.82 -31.65
C CYS A 69 16.91 -16.33 -30.27
N PRO A 70 15.73 -15.69 -30.18
CA PRO A 70 15.22 -15.15 -28.93
C PRO A 70 14.81 -16.24 -27.93
N THR A 71 14.60 -17.48 -28.37
CA THR A 71 14.15 -18.59 -27.52
C THR A 71 15.28 -19.45 -26.93
N LEU A 72 16.51 -19.32 -27.43
CA LEU A 72 17.65 -20.18 -27.08
C LEU A 72 17.88 -20.35 -25.58
N GLU A 73 17.86 -19.26 -24.82
CA GLU A 73 18.08 -19.30 -23.36
C GLU A 73 16.97 -20.07 -22.62
N ASN A 74 15.71 -19.89 -23.05
CA ASN A 74 14.59 -20.61 -22.46
C ASN A 74 14.64 -22.10 -22.83
N GLU A 75 14.94 -22.43 -24.09
CA GLU A 75 15.11 -23.82 -24.53
C GLU A 75 16.24 -24.53 -23.79
N ASN A 76 17.38 -23.86 -23.59
CA ASN A 76 18.48 -24.39 -22.80
C ASN A 76 18.13 -24.57 -21.32
N LYS A 77 17.30 -23.68 -20.76
CA LYS A 77 16.78 -23.86 -19.40
C LYS A 77 15.91 -25.12 -19.31
N VAL A 78 14.96 -25.31 -20.23
CA VAL A 78 14.09 -26.49 -20.27
C VAL A 78 14.90 -27.77 -20.47
N ARG A 79 15.84 -27.79 -21.41
CA ARG A 79 16.74 -28.94 -21.64
C ARG A 79 17.57 -29.27 -20.41
N LYS A 80 18.08 -28.26 -19.70
CA LYS A 80 18.83 -28.44 -18.45
C LYS A 80 17.96 -29.11 -17.37
N GLU A 81 16.72 -28.68 -17.23
CA GLU A 81 15.74 -29.27 -16.30
C GLU A 81 15.41 -30.72 -16.68
N ALA A 82 15.30 -31.00 -17.98
CA ALA A 82 15.10 -32.34 -18.54
C ALA A 82 16.37 -33.22 -18.57
N LYS A 83 17.53 -32.70 -18.15
CA LYS A 83 18.86 -33.35 -18.24
C LYS A 83 19.28 -33.74 -19.67
N GLU A 84 18.85 -32.97 -20.65
CA GLU A 84 19.22 -33.13 -22.06
C GLU A 84 20.47 -32.31 -22.43
N THR A 85 21.07 -32.61 -23.58
CA THR A 85 22.18 -31.83 -24.15
C THR A 85 21.70 -30.42 -24.51
N LEU A 86 22.45 -29.41 -24.04
CA LEU A 86 22.20 -28.00 -24.32
C LEU A 86 22.50 -27.68 -25.79
N LEU A 87 21.70 -26.76 -26.34
CA LEU A 87 21.95 -26.20 -27.66
C LEU A 87 23.22 -25.34 -27.65
N PRO A 88 24.02 -25.38 -28.73
CA PRO A 88 25.25 -24.61 -28.82
C PRO A 88 24.94 -23.11 -28.76
N ILE A 89 25.70 -22.38 -27.94
CA ILE A 89 25.60 -20.92 -27.88
C ILE A 89 26.20 -20.35 -29.18
N GLN A 90 25.35 -19.97 -30.13
CA GLN A 90 25.77 -19.12 -31.24
C GLN A 90 26.03 -17.71 -30.70
N ARG A 91 27.31 -17.33 -30.57
CA ARG A 91 27.71 -15.97 -30.19
C ARG A 91 27.57 -15.05 -31.40
N ASP A 92 26.35 -14.64 -31.72
CA ASP A 92 26.15 -13.38 -32.44
C ASP A 92 25.67 -12.30 -31.45
N TYR A 93 26.19 -11.09 -31.61
CA TYR A 93 25.80 -9.96 -30.77
C TYR A 93 24.41 -9.48 -31.20
N GLY A 94 23.50 -9.32 -30.24
CA GLY A 94 22.22 -8.66 -30.48
C GLY A 94 22.42 -7.24 -31.04
N PHE A 95 21.42 -6.77 -31.77
CA PHE A 95 21.41 -5.48 -32.45
C PHE A 95 20.04 -4.82 -32.36
N SER A 96 19.94 -3.57 -32.79
CA SER A 96 18.77 -2.74 -32.58
C SER A 96 18.45 -1.82 -33.76
N PHE A 97 17.15 -1.55 -33.88
CA PHE A 97 16.57 -0.44 -34.65
C PHE A 97 15.75 0.46 -33.72
N ILE A 98 15.62 1.72 -34.07
CA ILE A 98 14.62 2.62 -33.49
C ILE A 98 13.41 2.58 -34.40
N ALA A 99 12.28 2.12 -33.88
CA ALA A 99 11.01 2.06 -34.60
C ALA A 99 10.09 3.18 -34.12
N MET A 100 9.39 3.84 -35.03
CA MET A 100 8.50 4.97 -34.74
C MET A 100 7.12 4.73 -35.33
N ALA A 101 6.06 5.12 -34.60
CA ALA A 101 4.67 4.92 -35.04
C ALA A 101 4.22 6.04 -35.99
N LYS A 102 3.70 5.67 -37.18
CA LYS A 102 3.14 6.63 -38.13
C LYS A 102 1.73 7.09 -37.75
N ASN A 103 0.92 6.16 -37.26
CA ASN A 103 -0.51 6.31 -37.01
C ASN A 103 -0.97 5.34 -35.89
N GLU A 104 -2.27 5.30 -35.58
CA GLU A 104 -2.86 4.39 -34.58
C GLU A 104 -2.49 2.92 -34.84
N GLN A 105 -2.55 2.48 -36.10
CA GLN A 105 -2.19 1.11 -36.44
C GLN A 105 -0.71 0.82 -36.18
N GLY A 106 0.17 1.80 -36.42
CA GLY A 106 1.59 1.72 -36.09
C GLY A 106 1.84 1.61 -34.60
N PHE A 107 1.07 2.33 -33.77
CA PHE A 107 1.10 2.18 -32.32
C PHE A 107 0.72 0.76 -31.88
N SER A 108 -0.40 0.23 -32.38
CA SER A 108 -0.85 -1.14 -32.06
C SER A 108 0.12 -2.21 -32.58
N ASP A 109 0.73 -2.00 -33.75
CA ASP A 109 1.77 -2.88 -34.31
C ASP A 109 3.03 -2.92 -33.43
N LEU A 110 3.47 -1.76 -32.92
CA LEU A 110 4.58 -1.69 -31.96
C LEU A 110 4.21 -2.33 -30.62
N CYS A 111 3.00 -2.09 -30.11
CA CYS A 111 2.53 -2.72 -28.87
C CYS A 111 2.55 -4.24 -28.98
N SER A 112 2.04 -4.78 -30.10
CA SER A 112 2.05 -6.22 -30.39
C SER A 112 3.47 -6.77 -30.50
N LEU A 113 4.36 -6.08 -31.20
CA LEU A 113 5.75 -6.50 -31.40
C LEU A 113 6.52 -6.53 -30.07
N ILE A 114 6.43 -5.47 -29.26
CA ILE A 114 7.11 -5.41 -27.95
C ILE A 114 6.53 -6.44 -26.99
N SER A 115 5.21 -6.66 -27.02
CA SER A 115 4.55 -7.72 -26.24
C SER A 115 5.11 -9.11 -26.57
N LYS A 116 5.42 -9.37 -27.85
CA LYS A 116 6.06 -10.61 -28.29
C LYS A 116 7.41 -10.82 -27.62
N GLY A 117 8.23 -9.76 -27.58
CA GLY A 117 9.54 -9.80 -26.93
C GLY A 117 9.47 -10.03 -25.42
N ASN A 118 8.34 -9.69 -24.80
CA ASN A 118 8.05 -9.91 -23.39
C ASN A 118 7.47 -11.30 -23.07
N GLU A 119 7.15 -12.13 -24.06
CA GLU A 119 6.71 -13.50 -23.82
C GLU A 119 7.79 -14.30 -23.10
N ARG A 120 7.39 -15.21 -22.19
CA ARG A 120 8.31 -15.95 -21.32
C ARG A 120 9.41 -16.69 -22.08
N LYS A 121 9.08 -17.21 -23.25
CA LYS A 121 10.03 -17.92 -24.12
C LYS A 121 11.07 -17.01 -24.75
N GLN A 122 10.78 -15.73 -24.98
CA GLN A 122 11.70 -14.77 -25.61
C GLN A 122 12.43 -13.89 -24.58
N PHE A 123 11.76 -13.57 -23.47
CA PHE A 123 12.31 -12.71 -22.43
C PHE A 123 13.54 -13.34 -21.74
N TYR A 124 14.56 -12.53 -21.46
CA TYR A 124 15.70 -12.93 -20.63
C TYR A 124 16.02 -11.87 -19.58
N LYS A 125 17.01 -11.00 -19.81
CA LYS A 125 17.25 -9.80 -19.00
C LYS A 125 16.51 -8.58 -19.54
N ILE A 126 16.35 -8.55 -20.86
CA ILE A 126 15.67 -7.52 -21.64
C ILE A 126 14.75 -8.29 -22.61
N PRO A 127 13.58 -7.74 -23.01
CA PRO A 127 12.76 -8.31 -24.06
C PRO A 127 13.55 -8.50 -25.37
N ARG A 128 13.37 -9.63 -26.06
CA ARG A 128 14.13 -9.97 -27.27
C ARG A 128 13.22 -10.32 -28.43
N LEU A 129 13.54 -9.82 -29.61
CA LEU A 129 12.86 -10.12 -30.87
C LEU A 129 13.80 -10.88 -31.79
N ASP A 130 13.24 -11.61 -32.74
CA ASP A 130 14.00 -12.03 -33.93
C ASP A 130 13.82 -11.02 -35.07
N PHE A 131 14.68 -11.12 -36.09
CA PHE A 131 14.63 -10.21 -37.22
C PHE A 131 13.39 -10.40 -38.10
N VAL A 132 12.85 -11.62 -38.18
CA VAL A 132 11.67 -11.94 -38.99
C VAL A 132 10.44 -11.23 -38.42
N GLN A 133 10.28 -11.23 -37.10
CA GLN A 133 9.23 -10.50 -36.39
C GLN A 133 9.24 -9.00 -36.70
N VAL A 134 10.43 -8.39 -36.72
CA VAL A 134 10.58 -6.97 -37.07
C VAL A 134 10.22 -6.73 -38.54
N VAL A 135 10.67 -7.60 -39.43
CA VAL A 135 10.35 -7.55 -40.87
C VAL A 135 8.83 -7.67 -41.11
N GLU A 136 8.14 -8.57 -40.41
CA GLU A 136 6.69 -8.74 -40.52
C GLU A 136 5.93 -7.51 -40.08
N SER A 137 6.29 -6.89 -38.96
CA SER A 137 5.69 -5.62 -38.53
C SER A 137 6.00 -4.48 -39.51
N TYR A 138 7.22 -4.46 -40.05
CA TYR A 138 7.64 -3.43 -41.00
C TYR A 138 6.90 -3.49 -42.34
N LYS A 139 6.64 -4.71 -42.84
CA LYS A 139 5.87 -4.96 -44.09
C LYS A 139 4.47 -4.35 -44.07
N LYS A 140 3.88 -4.12 -42.90
CA LYS A 140 2.56 -3.48 -42.77
C LYS A 140 2.57 -1.99 -43.15
N GLY A 141 3.74 -1.34 -43.19
CA GLY A 141 3.88 0.05 -43.64
C GLY A 141 3.47 1.14 -42.63
N ASN A 142 3.16 0.76 -41.38
CA ASN A 142 2.68 1.66 -40.33
C ASN A 142 3.78 2.18 -39.39
N ILE A 143 5.01 1.71 -39.56
CA ILE A 143 6.16 2.12 -38.73
C ILE A 143 7.32 2.61 -39.59
N VAL A 144 8.10 3.54 -39.06
CA VAL A 144 9.39 3.97 -39.62
C VAL A 144 10.51 3.26 -38.87
N LEU A 145 11.53 2.78 -39.57
CA LEU A 145 12.73 2.18 -38.96
C LEU A 145 13.94 3.08 -39.18
N MET A 146 14.72 3.26 -38.11
CA MET A 146 15.99 3.96 -38.14
C MET A 146 17.08 3.09 -37.49
N THR A 147 18.26 3.02 -38.09
CA THR A 147 19.38 2.26 -37.51
C THR A 147 19.78 2.83 -36.14
N SER A 148 20.00 1.97 -35.13
CA SER A 148 20.28 2.39 -33.75
C SER A 148 21.75 2.82 -33.52
N ASP A 149 22.07 3.18 -32.27
CA ASP A 149 23.34 3.74 -31.78
C ASP A 149 24.39 2.65 -31.42
N VAL A 150 24.63 2.39 -30.13
CA VAL A 150 25.68 1.49 -29.63
C VAL A 150 25.43 0.02 -29.96
N ASP A 151 24.17 -0.38 -30.13
CA ASP A 151 23.80 -1.73 -30.58
C ASP A 151 23.26 -1.70 -32.02
N SER A 152 23.80 -0.85 -32.88
CA SER A 152 23.38 -0.78 -34.28
C SER A 152 23.55 -2.10 -35.05
N VAL A 153 22.72 -2.32 -36.06
CA VAL A 153 22.83 -3.42 -37.03
C VAL A 153 24.22 -3.50 -37.68
N PHE A 154 24.93 -2.38 -37.81
CA PHE A 154 26.29 -2.29 -38.40
C PHE A 154 27.38 -3.04 -37.62
N ARG A 155 27.09 -3.49 -36.40
CA ARG A 155 27.97 -4.38 -35.64
C ARG A 155 27.97 -5.81 -36.17
N ARG A 156 26.91 -6.20 -36.88
CA ARG A 156 26.82 -7.51 -37.52
C ARG A 156 27.69 -7.58 -38.77
N ARG A 157 28.07 -8.80 -39.14
CA ARG A 157 28.84 -9.06 -40.37
C ARG A 157 27.94 -9.06 -41.61
N ASP A 158 26.69 -9.50 -41.46
CA ASP A 158 25.68 -9.65 -42.51
C ASP A 158 24.74 -8.42 -42.60
N PHE A 159 25.11 -7.27 -42.03
CA PHE A 159 24.25 -6.08 -41.96
C PHE A 159 23.72 -5.63 -43.33
N LYS A 160 24.51 -5.77 -44.41
CA LYS A 160 24.08 -5.44 -45.79
C LYS A 160 22.87 -6.26 -46.19
N LYS A 161 22.90 -7.58 -45.94
CA LYS A 161 21.78 -8.48 -46.25
C LYS A 161 20.51 -8.09 -45.50
N LEU A 162 20.64 -7.78 -44.21
CA LEU A 162 19.50 -7.37 -43.37
C LEU A 162 18.89 -6.05 -43.86
N LEU A 163 19.72 -5.06 -44.19
CA LEU A 163 19.24 -3.77 -44.70
C LEU A 163 18.66 -3.87 -46.11
N THR A 164 19.20 -4.73 -46.98
CA THR A 164 18.60 -5.00 -48.31
C THR A 164 17.18 -5.54 -48.15
N ILE A 165 16.96 -6.51 -47.26
CA ILE A 165 15.61 -7.07 -47.01
C ILE A 165 14.62 -5.98 -46.60
N LEU A 166 15.01 -5.08 -45.69
CA LEU A 166 14.14 -3.98 -45.25
C LEU A 166 13.95 -2.94 -46.36
N SER A 167 15.00 -2.61 -47.11
CA SER A 167 14.94 -1.64 -48.19
C SER A 167 14.04 -2.10 -49.34
N ASP A 168 14.04 -3.39 -49.65
CA ASP A 168 13.19 -3.99 -50.69
C ASP A 168 11.70 -3.92 -50.31
N ILE A 169 11.39 -3.87 -49.02
CA ILE A 169 10.02 -3.74 -48.51
C ILE A 169 9.54 -2.30 -48.62
N ASN A 170 10.28 -1.35 -48.03
CA ASN A 170 9.92 0.06 -48.04
C ASN A 170 11.13 0.95 -47.76
N ARG A 171 11.89 1.29 -48.80
CA ARG A 171 13.06 2.18 -48.71
C ARG A 171 12.77 3.57 -48.10
N ASP A 172 11.56 4.09 -48.27
CA ASP A 172 11.24 5.47 -47.87
C ASP A 172 11.06 5.61 -46.36
N ASP A 173 10.66 4.52 -45.69
CA ASP A 173 10.48 4.46 -44.24
C ASP A 173 11.68 3.81 -43.53
N LEU A 174 12.83 3.69 -44.21
CA LEU A 174 14.09 3.17 -43.66
C LEU A 174 15.18 4.23 -43.70
N TYR A 175 15.72 4.57 -42.53
CA TYR A 175 16.71 5.64 -42.37
C TYR A 175 18.02 5.12 -41.79
N CYS A 176 19.13 5.56 -42.40
CA CYS A 176 20.48 5.35 -41.86
C CYS A 176 20.88 6.54 -41.00
N ALA A 177 20.98 6.31 -39.69
CA ALA A 177 21.38 7.33 -38.73
C ALA A 177 22.91 7.43 -38.61
N THR A 178 23.37 8.67 -38.44
CA THR A 178 24.75 9.04 -38.08
C THR A 178 24.74 9.59 -36.66
N TYR A 179 25.55 9.00 -35.78
CA TYR A 179 25.71 9.42 -34.39
C TYR A 179 27.13 9.98 -34.22
N PRO A 180 27.36 11.29 -34.39
CA PRO A 180 28.69 11.85 -34.62
C PRO A 180 29.53 11.99 -33.34
N MET A 181 29.39 11.05 -32.40
CA MET A 181 30.19 10.98 -31.18
C MET A 181 31.65 10.73 -31.49
N THR A 182 32.52 11.43 -30.79
CA THR A 182 33.97 11.36 -31.03
C THR A 182 34.56 10.10 -30.41
N SER A 183 34.47 8.98 -31.14
CA SER A 183 35.15 7.72 -30.80
C SER A 183 35.41 6.86 -32.03
N PRO A 184 36.47 6.02 -32.02
CA PRO A 184 36.73 5.07 -33.12
C PRO A 184 35.57 4.11 -33.39
N PHE A 185 34.82 3.74 -32.35
CA PHE A 185 33.67 2.84 -32.46
C PHE A 185 32.53 3.47 -33.27
N TYR A 186 32.14 4.70 -32.92
CA TYR A 186 31.09 5.42 -33.64
C TYR A 186 31.54 5.82 -35.05
N ASP A 187 32.81 6.21 -35.24
CA ASP A 187 33.36 6.51 -36.56
C ASP A 187 33.23 5.26 -37.49
N GLN A 188 33.55 4.06 -37.01
CA GLN A 188 33.38 2.82 -37.78
C GLN A 188 31.91 2.48 -38.09
N ILE A 189 31.00 2.66 -37.13
CA ILE A 189 29.58 2.40 -37.34
C ILE A 189 28.99 3.41 -38.34
N ASN A 190 29.32 4.69 -38.21
CA ASN A 190 28.84 5.74 -39.08
C ASN A 190 29.39 5.61 -40.52
N LEU A 191 30.64 5.14 -40.68
CA LEU A 191 31.20 4.81 -41.99
C LEU A 191 30.37 3.72 -42.69
N LYS A 192 30.07 2.62 -41.97
CA LYS A 192 29.19 1.56 -42.50
C LYS A 192 27.77 2.06 -42.78
N SER A 193 27.26 2.96 -41.94
CA SER A 193 25.96 3.61 -42.13
C SER A 193 25.91 4.44 -43.41
N SER A 194 26.93 5.26 -43.67
CA SER A 194 27.02 6.03 -44.91
C SER A 194 27.15 5.12 -46.12
N GLN A 195 28.02 4.11 -46.06
CA GLN A 195 28.19 3.17 -47.17
C GLN A 195 26.90 2.42 -47.49
N ALA A 196 26.18 1.92 -46.47
CA ALA A 196 24.91 1.25 -46.68
C ALA A 196 23.84 2.18 -47.24
N ALA A 197 23.83 3.45 -46.81
CA ALA A 197 22.90 4.44 -47.33
C ALA A 197 23.15 4.75 -48.81
N ASP A 198 24.41 4.84 -49.23
CA ASP A 198 24.77 5.06 -50.63
C ASP A 198 24.49 3.80 -51.48
N ASP A 199 24.90 2.61 -51.00
CA ASP A 199 24.70 1.32 -51.67
C ASP A 199 23.20 1.00 -51.92
N LEU A 200 22.33 1.34 -50.97
CA LEU A 200 20.90 1.04 -51.00
C LEU A 200 20.01 2.26 -51.30
N SER A 201 20.61 3.42 -51.57
CA SER A 201 19.90 4.69 -51.80
C SER A 201 18.91 5.07 -50.69
N LEU A 202 19.32 4.87 -49.43
CA LEU A 202 18.54 5.20 -48.22
C LEU A 202 18.78 6.64 -47.76
N SER A 203 17.79 7.23 -47.08
CA SER A 203 17.95 8.57 -46.51
C SER A 203 18.89 8.56 -45.29
N ARG A 204 19.85 9.49 -45.28
CA ARG A 204 20.78 9.74 -44.17
C ARG A 204 20.22 10.79 -43.21
N VAL A 205 20.30 10.53 -41.91
CA VAL A 205 19.89 11.44 -40.82
C VAL A 205 20.96 11.47 -39.75
N ALA A 206 21.02 12.54 -38.95
CA ALA A 206 21.95 12.61 -37.83
C ALA A 206 21.25 12.98 -36.52
N PHE A 207 21.66 12.33 -35.43
CA PHE A 207 21.14 12.57 -34.08
C PHE A 207 22.26 12.50 -33.06
N TYR A 208 22.09 13.24 -31.96
CA TYR A 208 22.92 13.12 -30.76
C TYR A 208 22.03 12.60 -29.62
N PRO A 209 22.17 11.33 -29.18
CA PRO A 209 21.28 10.75 -28.20
C PRO A 209 21.55 11.34 -26.81
N ALA A 210 20.49 11.72 -26.11
CA ALA A 210 20.56 12.19 -24.73
C ALA A 210 20.22 11.06 -23.74
N TYR A 211 21.03 10.94 -22.67
CA TYR A 211 20.87 9.97 -21.58
C TYR A 211 20.81 10.63 -20.19
N TYR A 212 21.10 11.92 -20.08
CA TYR A 212 21.09 12.64 -18.81
C TYR A 212 20.92 14.13 -19.05
N GLU A 213 20.56 14.88 -18.01
CA GLU A 213 20.17 16.28 -18.11
C GLU A 213 21.37 17.19 -18.41
N THR A 214 22.47 17.02 -17.66
CA THR A 214 23.67 17.87 -17.75
C THR A 214 24.96 17.05 -17.82
N LYS A 215 26.06 17.65 -18.31
CA LYS A 215 27.37 17.01 -18.39
C LYS A 215 27.86 16.43 -17.06
N ASP A 216 27.55 17.08 -15.94
CA ASP A 216 27.97 16.66 -14.60
C ASP A 216 27.25 15.38 -14.14
N ASP A 217 26.18 14.98 -14.84
CA ASP A 217 25.40 13.77 -14.54
C ASP A 217 25.94 12.53 -15.25
N ALA A 218 27.01 12.65 -16.03
CA ALA A 218 27.56 11.53 -16.78
C ALA A 218 27.95 10.33 -15.89
N ASP A 219 28.46 10.61 -14.68
CA ASP A 219 28.80 9.58 -13.69
C ASP A 219 27.56 9.02 -12.98
N LEU A 220 26.45 9.78 -12.90
CA LEU A 220 25.21 9.28 -12.29
C LEU A 220 24.58 8.16 -13.09
N LYS A 221 24.77 8.11 -14.40
CA LYS A 221 24.33 6.98 -15.21
C LYS A 221 24.93 5.66 -14.69
N ASP A 222 26.21 5.67 -14.32
CA ASP A 222 26.88 4.49 -13.76
C ASP A 222 26.31 4.13 -12.38
N VAL A 223 26.04 5.14 -11.54
CA VAL A 223 25.41 4.98 -10.23
C VAL A 223 23.99 4.40 -10.36
N ALA A 224 23.17 4.94 -11.26
CA ALA A 224 21.82 4.46 -11.53
C ALA A 224 21.82 3.01 -12.02
N TYR A 225 22.76 2.64 -12.90
CA TYR A 225 22.97 1.25 -13.32
C TYR A 225 23.27 0.35 -12.11
N GLN A 226 24.12 0.80 -11.19
CA GLN A 226 24.46 0.04 -9.97
C GLN A 226 23.25 -0.12 -9.04
N VAL A 227 22.45 0.95 -8.86
CA VAL A 227 21.21 0.90 -8.07
C VAL A 227 20.22 -0.09 -8.67
N CYS A 228 19.94 0.01 -9.97
CA CYS A 228 18.94 -0.83 -10.65
C CYS A 228 19.34 -2.31 -10.69
N ASN A 229 20.63 -2.62 -10.82
CA ASN A 229 21.13 -3.99 -10.94
C ASN A 229 21.66 -4.57 -9.61
N ASN A 230 21.51 -3.85 -8.50
CA ASN A 230 22.03 -4.21 -7.18
C ASN A 230 23.53 -4.62 -7.23
N VAL A 231 24.32 -3.80 -7.91
CA VAL A 231 25.76 -4.00 -8.10
C VAL A 231 26.54 -3.17 -7.07
N LYS A 232 27.48 -3.80 -6.35
CA LYS A 232 28.41 -3.10 -5.45
C LYS A 232 29.52 -2.39 -6.23
N SER A 233 30.03 -1.28 -5.68
CA SER A 233 31.05 -0.43 -6.29
C SER A 233 32.44 -1.07 -6.35
N ASP A 234 32.73 -2.06 -5.50
CA ASP A 234 34.02 -2.74 -5.36
C ASP A 234 34.22 -3.91 -6.35
N GLN A 235 33.24 -4.22 -7.20
CA GLN A 235 33.33 -5.37 -8.11
C GLN A 235 34.12 -5.05 -9.39
N LEU A 236 35.31 -5.66 -9.51
CA LEU A 236 36.34 -5.38 -10.53
C LEU A 236 35.91 -5.41 -12.01
N HIS A 237 34.84 -6.12 -12.38
CA HIS A 237 34.53 -6.44 -13.79
C HIS A 237 33.21 -5.85 -14.32
N ARG A 238 32.57 -4.91 -13.62
CA ARG A 238 31.12 -4.68 -13.82
C ARG A 238 30.68 -3.47 -14.66
N ILE A 239 31.52 -2.46 -14.86
CA ILE A 239 31.11 -1.26 -15.63
C ILE A 239 32.01 -1.13 -16.85
N ARG A 240 31.44 -1.33 -18.05
CA ARG A 240 32.04 -0.72 -19.24
C ARG A 240 31.77 0.77 -19.11
N LYS A 241 32.69 1.54 -18.53
CA LYS A 241 32.58 3.00 -18.56
C LYS A 241 32.51 3.38 -20.03
N PRO A 242 31.37 3.89 -20.56
CA PRO A 242 31.36 4.41 -21.91
C PRO A 242 32.48 5.45 -22.00
N PHE A 243 33.37 5.27 -22.98
CA PHE A 243 34.48 6.18 -23.22
C PHE A 243 33.98 7.60 -23.56
N VAL A 244 32.76 7.68 -24.08
CA VAL A 244 32.04 8.90 -24.43
C VAL A 244 31.13 9.30 -23.26
N ARG A 245 31.30 10.53 -22.77
CA ARG A 245 30.65 11.10 -21.56
C ARG A 245 29.91 12.41 -21.86
N ASP A 246 29.52 12.63 -23.11
CA ASP A 246 28.90 13.88 -23.60
C ASP A 246 27.43 13.68 -24.06
N ASN A 247 26.72 12.73 -23.46
CA ASN A 247 25.31 12.40 -23.73
C ASN A 247 24.29 13.24 -22.95
N GLU A 248 24.64 14.48 -22.65
CA GLU A 248 23.69 15.42 -22.04
C GLU A 248 22.61 15.83 -23.05
N VAL A 249 21.55 16.49 -22.58
CA VAL A 249 20.64 17.19 -23.50
C VAL A 249 21.39 18.38 -24.09
N SER A 250 22.08 18.20 -25.21
CA SER A 250 22.87 19.24 -25.88
C SER A 250 22.03 20.06 -26.86
N ASP A 251 22.47 21.27 -27.21
CA ASP A 251 21.82 22.06 -28.26
C ASP A 251 22.18 21.57 -29.69
N ARG A 252 21.57 22.17 -30.72
CA ARG A 252 21.85 21.82 -32.12
C ARG A 252 23.26 22.22 -32.57
N ILE A 253 23.85 23.25 -31.97
CA ILE A 253 25.21 23.71 -32.32
C ILE A 253 26.19 22.58 -31.99
N HIS A 254 25.98 21.90 -30.86
CA HIS A 254 26.75 20.73 -30.46
C HIS A 254 26.66 19.60 -31.51
N LEU A 255 25.45 19.23 -31.96
CA LEU A 255 25.27 18.21 -32.99
C LEU A 255 25.95 18.59 -34.32
N LEU A 256 25.76 19.83 -34.79
CA LEU A 256 26.37 20.33 -36.03
C LEU A 256 27.89 20.34 -35.97
N LYS A 257 28.45 20.78 -34.84
CA LYS A 257 29.90 20.79 -34.60
C LYS A 257 30.46 19.37 -34.69
N ASN A 258 29.89 18.44 -33.94
CA ASN A 258 30.34 17.04 -33.93
C ASN A 258 30.17 16.37 -35.31
N LEU A 259 29.09 16.68 -36.04
CA LEU A 259 28.88 16.15 -37.38
C LEU A 259 29.94 16.66 -38.38
N LYS A 260 30.31 17.94 -38.29
CA LYS A 260 31.40 18.52 -39.09
C LYS A 260 32.75 17.92 -38.73
N GLU A 261 33.03 17.72 -37.44
CA GLU A 261 34.26 17.06 -36.98
C GLU A 261 34.33 15.60 -37.45
N PHE A 262 33.22 14.86 -37.39
CA PHE A 262 33.13 13.50 -37.94
C PHE A 262 33.46 13.47 -39.44
N ALA A 263 32.92 14.39 -40.24
CA ALA A 263 33.21 14.48 -41.67
C ALA A 263 34.70 14.75 -41.93
N LEU A 264 35.32 15.64 -41.15
CA LEU A 264 36.76 15.94 -41.24
C LEU A 264 37.63 14.73 -40.87
N ARG A 265 37.25 13.98 -39.83
CA ARG A 265 38.03 12.81 -39.37
C ARG A 265 37.94 11.62 -40.31
N THR A 266 36.77 11.40 -40.92
CA THR A 266 36.47 10.16 -41.65
C THR A 266 36.43 10.33 -43.17
N GLY A 267 36.38 11.56 -43.67
CA GLY A 267 36.21 11.86 -45.09
C GLY A 267 34.80 11.61 -45.62
N VAL A 268 33.85 11.25 -44.77
CA VAL A 268 32.44 11.03 -45.15
C VAL A 268 31.77 12.38 -45.43
N SER A 269 31.13 12.48 -46.59
CA SER A 269 30.33 13.65 -46.94
C SER A 269 29.07 13.73 -46.06
N VAL A 270 28.89 14.86 -45.38
CA VAL A 270 27.71 15.18 -44.55
C VAL A 270 26.99 16.39 -45.12
N ALA A 271 25.67 16.42 -44.97
CA ALA A 271 24.82 17.47 -45.55
C ALA A 271 23.94 18.13 -44.47
N PRO A 272 23.72 19.46 -44.50
CA PRO A 272 22.89 20.15 -43.50
C PRO A 272 21.48 19.58 -43.34
N GLU A 273 20.93 19.01 -44.42
CA GLU A 273 19.62 18.37 -44.49
C GLU A 273 19.48 17.20 -43.51
N MET A 274 20.60 16.53 -43.17
CA MET A 274 20.63 15.41 -42.21
C MET A 274 20.17 15.81 -40.80
N VAL A 275 20.27 17.10 -40.46
CA VAL A 275 19.89 17.68 -39.16
C VAL A 275 18.82 18.79 -39.32
N SER A 276 18.10 18.79 -40.44
CA SER A 276 16.94 19.64 -40.69
C SER A 276 15.85 18.87 -41.44
N THR A 277 15.73 19.07 -42.75
CA THR A 277 14.62 18.60 -43.60
C THR A 277 14.44 17.08 -43.56
N LYS A 278 15.51 16.29 -43.34
CA LYS A 278 15.37 14.84 -43.18
C LYS A 278 14.85 14.42 -41.81
N GLN A 279 15.11 15.21 -40.76
CA GLN A 279 14.46 15.02 -39.46
C GLN A 279 12.98 15.42 -39.53
N ASP A 280 12.65 16.53 -40.20
CA ASP A 280 11.26 16.92 -40.46
C ASP A 280 10.48 15.82 -41.17
N ALA A 281 11.05 15.24 -42.22
CA ALA A 281 10.39 14.16 -42.94
C ALA A 281 10.06 12.95 -42.04
N ILE A 282 10.85 12.66 -41.01
CA ILE A 282 10.53 11.62 -40.02
C ILE A 282 9.38 12.10 -39.11
N ILE A 283 9.47 13.32 -38.59
CA ILE A 283 8.47 13.92 -37.70
C ILE A 283 7.10 13.97 -38.38
N ASP A 284 7.05 14.45 -39.63
CA ASP A 284 5.84 14.62 -40.44
C ASP A 284 5.19 13.27 -40.77
N LYS A 285 6.00 12.22 -40.97
CA LYS A 285 5.49 10.85 -41.16
C LYS A 285 4.94 10.24 -39.87
N CYS A 286 5.42 10.67 -38.70
CA CYS A 286 5.08 10.09 -37.41
C CYS A 286 4.01 10.93 -36.69
N ALA A 287 2.76 10.75 -37.13
CA ALA A 287 1.63 11.58 -36.70
C ALA A 287 0.92 11.09 -35.44
N TRP A 288 1.20 9.88 -34.95
CA TRP A 288 0.53 9.33 -33.77
C TRP A 288 0.74 10.21 -32.53
N ARG A 289 -0.35 10.56 -31.84
CA ARG A 289 -0.36 11.29 -30.58
C ARG A 289 -1.38 10.63 -29.66
N TRP A 290 -1.04 10.53 -28.39
CA TRP A 290 -1.94 9.99 -27.38
C TRP A 290 -3.23 10.82 -27.34
N HIS A 291 -4.35 10.12 -27.28
CA HIS A 291 -5.66 10.67 -27.00
C HIS A 291 -6.50 9.63 -26.24
N PRO A 292 -7.50 10.05 -25.47
CA PRO A 292 -8.42 9.11 -24.84
C PRO A 292 -9.13 8.24 -25.87
N MET A 293 -9.21 6.94 -25.60
CA MET A 293 -9.81 5.92 -26.46
C MET A 293 -11.17 5.48 -25.90
N ASN A 294 -12.04 4.99 -26.79
CA ASN A 294 -13.32 4.44 -26.38
C ASN A 294 -13.15 3.23 -25.47
N VAL A 295 -14.03 3.16 -24.48
CA VAL A 295 -14.12 2.08 -23.51
C VAL A 295 -14.29 0.72 -24.21
N ALA A 296 -13.44 -0.23 -23.87
CA ALA A 296 -13.46 -1.58 -24.42
C ALA A 296 -13.98 -2.58 -23.38
N LEU A 297 -15.30 -2.65 -23.19
CA LEU A 297 -15.96 -3.64 -22.33
C LEU A 297 -16.42 -4.88 -23.10
N PRO A 298 -16.24 -6.09 -22.54
CA PRO A 298 -16.86 -7.30 -23.07
C PRO A 298 -18.38 -7.19 -23.14
N LYS A 299 -18.97 -7.68 -24.23
CA LYS A 299 -20.42 -7.78 -24.37
C LYS A 299 -20.93 -8.98 -23.58
N MET A 300 -21.78 -8.73 -22.58
CA MET A 300 -22.26 -9.77 -21.64
C MET A 300 -23.60 -10.39 -22.02
N SER A 301 -24.39 -9.71 -22.87
CA SER A 301 -25.70 -10.14 -23.34
C SER A 301 -26.00 -9.49 -24.70
N GLU A 302 -26.94 -10.04 -25.48
CA GLU A 302 -27.44 -9.37 -26.69
C GLU A 302 -28.07 -8.02 -26.38
N ASP A 303 -28.88 -7.98 -25.31
CA ASP A 303 -29.49 -6.79 -24.69
C ASP A 303 -29.09 -6.74 -23.21
N GLU A 304 -28.06 -5.96 -22.90
CA GLU A 304 -27.52 -5.80 -21.54
C GLU A 304 -28.46 -5.02 -20.61
N PRO A 305 -29.11 -3.90 -21.03
CA PRO A 305 -30.11 -3.22 -20.21
C PRO A 305 -31.24 -4.14 -19.74
N THR A 306 -31.81 -4.95 -20.63
CA THR A 306 -32.90 -5.87 -20.27
C THR A 306 -32.42 -6.98 -19.34
N ALA A 307 -31.24 -7.56 -19.61
CA ALA A 307 -30.65 -8.58 -18.76
C ALA A 307 -30.38 -8.08 -17.33
N LEU A 308 -29.79 -6.89 -17.21
CA LEU A 308 -29.51 -6.28 -15.91
C LEU A 308 -30.80 -5.92 -15.16
N ARG A 309 -31.80 -5.35 -15.85
CA ARG A 309 -33.09 -5.02 -15.26
C ARG A 309 -33.79 -6.25 -14.68
N LYS A 310 -33.78 -7.36 -15.40
CA LYS A 310 -34.34 -8.64 -14.93
C LYS A 310 -33.64 -9.12 -13.67
N MET A 311 -32.30 -9.23 -13.72
CA MET A 311 -31.48 -9.70 -12.60
C MET A 311 -31.67 -8.83 -11.35
N ALA A 312 -31.63 -7.51 -11.51
CA ALA A 312 -31.79 -6.58 -10.39
C ALA A 312 -33.21 -6.61 -9.81
N SER A 313 -34.24 -6.81 -10.63
CA SER A 313 -35.63 -6.92 -10.14
C SER A 313 -35.87 -8.21 -9.35
N GLU A 314 -35.31 -9.33 -9.80
CA GLU A 314 -35.34 -10.61 -9.09
C GLU A 314 -34.55 -10.52 -7.77
N GLY A 315 -33.36 -9.93 -7.83
CA GLY A 315 -32.52 -9.67 -6.66
C GLY A 315 -33.19 -8.78 -5.62
N LEU A 316 -33.85 -7.71 -6.05
CA LEU A 316 -34.61 -6.84 -5.14
C LEU A 316 -35.71 -7.61 -4.40
N ARG A 317 -36.48 -8.44 -5.10
CA ARG A 317 -37.53 -9.27 -4.47
C ARG A 317 -36.95 -10.22 -3.42
N ALA A 318 -35.81 -10.84 -3.72
CA ALA A 318 -35.12 -11.72 -2.78
C ALA A 318 -34.62 -10.94 -1.54
N LYS A 319 -34.01 -9.77 -1.73
CA LYS A 319 -33.47 -8.97 -0.61
C LYS A 319 -34.57 -8.31 0.24
N LEU A 320 -35.72 -7.93 -0.33
CA LEU A 320 -36.86 -7.38 0.42
C LEU A 320 -37.58 -8.41 1.31
N THR A 321 -37.44 -9.70 1.00
CA THR A 321 -38.07 -10.80 1.75
C THR A 321 -37.07 -11.60 2.59
N GLY A 322 -35.80 -11.58 2.20
CA GLY A 322 -34.70 -12.23 2.91
C GLY A 322 -34.27 -11.47 4.17
N LYS A 323 -33.36 -12.11 4.90
CA LYS A 323 -32.70 -11.55 6.08
C LYS A 323 -31.24 -11.33 5.75
N SER A 324 -30.77 -10.09 5.88
CA SER A 324 -29.38 -9.70 5.66
C SER A 324 -28.89 -8.95 6.88
N PHE A 325 -27.84 -9.44 7.54
CA PHE A 325 -27.34 -8.90 8.79
C PHE A 325 -28.43 -8.61 9.84
N GLY A 326 -29.27 -9.61 10.12
CA GLY A 326 -30.39 -9.49 11.06
C GLY A 326 -31.59 -8.68 10.58
N HIS A 327 -31.49 -8.00 9.44
CA HIS A 327 -32.46 -7.00 8.98
C HIS A 327 -33.24 -7.48 7.76
N THR A 328 -34.52 -7.15 7.73
CA THR A 328 -35.39 -7.27 6.55
C THR A 328 -36.03 -5.91 6.31
N PRO A 329 -35.91 -5.34 5.10
CA PRO A 329 -36.45 -4.02 4.80
C PRO A 329 -37.95 -3.89 5.12
N PRO A 330 -38.36 -2.90 5.93
CA PRO A 330 -39.76 -2.68 6.27
C PRO A 330 -40.63 -2.46 5.02
N LYS A 331 -41.84 -3.04 5.01
CA LYS A 331 -42.81 -2.87 3.90
C LYS A 331 -43.10 -1.41 3.56
N ALA A 332 -43.10 -0.53 4.55
CA ALA A 332 -43.31 0.91 4.36
C ALA A 332 -42.25 1.57 3.46
N LEU A 333 -41.03 1.02 3.41
CA LEU A 333 -39.94 1.55 2.59
C LEU A 333 -39.87 0.94 1.19
N TRP A 334 -40.65 -0.12 0.88
CA TRP A 334 -40.54 -0.85 -0.39
C TRP A 334 -40.70 0.05 -1.62
N ALA A 335 -41.59 1.06 -1.55
CA ALA A 335 -41.74 2.05 -2.62
C ALA A 335 -40.43 2.79 -2.91
N THR A 336 -39.71 3.22 -1.86
CA THR A 336 -38.40 3.90 -1.97
C THR A 336 -37.36 3.02 -2.64
N TYR A 337 -37.31 1.71 -2.33
CA TYR A 337 -36.41 0.78 -3.00
C TYR A 337 -36.73 0.64 -4.49
N ILE A 338 -38.01 0.48 -4.84
CA ILE A 338 -38.45 0.29 -6.23
C ILE A 338 -38.14 1.54 -7.07
N GLU A 339 -38.42 2.73 -6.54
CA GLU A 339 -38.14 4.01 -7.22
C GLU A 339 -36.65 4.22 -7.42
N ARG A 340 -35.83 3.97 -6.37
CA ARG A 340 -34.37 4.06 -6.47
C ARG A 340 -33.82 3.08 -7.50
N LEU A 341 -34.31 1.84 -7.53
CA LEU A 341 -33.87 0.83 -8.49
C LEU A 341 -34.16 1.28 -9.93
N LYS A 342 -35.34 1.84 -10.19
CA LYS A 342 -35.71 2.36 -11.51
C LYS A 342 -34.78 3.49 -11.94
N TYR A 343 -34.55 4.47 -11.07
CA TYR A 343 -33.66 5.60 -11.35
C TYR A 343 -32.22 5.16 -11.67
N GLU A 344 -31.67 4.23 -10.88
CA GLU A 344 -30.32 3.72 -11.11
C GLU A 344 -30.24 2.94 -12.43
N LEU A 345 -31.18 2.03 -12.71
CA LEU A 345 -31.20 1.26 -13.96
C LEU A 345 -31.31 2.15 -15.21
N ASP A 346 -32.16 3.18 -15.16
CA ASP A 346 -32.33 4.12 -16.27
C ASP A 346 -31.05 4.96 -16.47
N THR A 347 -30.37 5.32 -15.38
CA THR A 347 -29.07 6.01 -15.43
C THR A 347 -27.97 5.12 -16.02
N LEU A 348 -27.86 3.87 -15.57
CA LEU A 348 -26.87 2.91 -16.08
C LEU A 348 -27.07 2.60 -17.56
N THR A 349 -28.34 2.50 -17.99
CA THR A 349 -28.70 2.29 -19.40
C THR A 349 -28.25 3.47 -20.25
N ARG A 350 -28.52 4.71 -19.80
CA ARG A 350 -28.13 5.94 -20.49
C ARG A 350 -26.61 6.11 -20.59
N LEU A 351 -25.86 5.73 -19.55
CA LEU A 351 -24.40 5.85 -19.51
C LEU A 351 -23.67 4.67 -20.18
N GLY A 352 -24.38 3.58 -20.53
CA GLY A 352 -23.78 2.41 -21.16
C GLY A 352 -23.00 1.50 -20.21
N PHE A 353 -23.33 1.48 -18.91
CA PHE A 353 -22.63 0.69 -17.88
C PHE A 353 -23.31 -0.64 -17.52
N CYS A 354 -24.35 -1.05 -18.27
CA CYS A 354 -25.05 -2.31 -17.98
C CYS A 354 -24.14 -3.54 -18.09
N GLY A 355 -23.35 -3.66 -19.16
CA GLY A 355 -22.38 -4.74 -19.34
C GLY A 355 -21.33 -4.82 -18.23
N TYR A 356 -20.89 -3.66 -17.72
CA TYR A 356 -19.96 -3.61 -16.59
C TYR A 356 -20.55 -4.27 -15.33
N PHE A 357 -21.77 -3.91 -14.93
CA PHE A 357 -22.42 -4.53 -13.77
C PHE A 357 -22.66 -6.03 -13.97
N LEU A 358 -23.02 -6.45 -15.19
CA LEU A 358 -23.18 -7.87 -15.50
C LEU A 358 -21.86 -8.64 -15.38
N MET A 359 -20.75 -8.06 -15.86
CA MET A 359 -19.40 -8.65 -15.74
C MET A 359 -18.97 -8.78 -14.28
N VAL A 360 -19.12 -7.71 -13.48
CA VAL A 360 -18.75 -7.71 -12.06
C VAL A 360 -19.62 -8.70 -11.27
N SER A 361 -20.94 -8.70 -11.49
CA SER A 361 -21.87 -9.65 -10.86
C SER A 361 -21.56 -11.10 -11.23
N ASP A 362 -21.16 -11.35 -12.46
CA ASP A 362 -20.75 -12.68 -12.91
C ASP A 362 -19.49 -13.19 -12.20
N LEU A 363 -18.46 -12.35 -12.04
CA LEU A 363 -17.28 -12.69 -11.24
C LEU A 363 -17.66 -12.98 -9.77
N MET A 364 -18.51 -12.15 -9.18
CA MET A 364 -18.96 -12.31 -7.78
C MET A 364 -19.76 -13.60 -7.59
N ARG A 365 -20.67 -13.92 -8.52
CA ARG A 365 -21.42 -15.19 -8.50
C ARG A 365 -20.49 -16.39 -8.64
N HIS A 366 -19.53 -16.35 -9.57
CA HIS A 366 -18.54 -17.41 -9.70
C HIS A 366 -17.74 -17.62 -8.40
N ALA A 367 -17.32 -16.53 -7.75
CA ALA A 367 -16.62 -16.61 -6.48
C ALA A 367 -17.47 -17.26 -5.38
N LEU A 368 -18.75 -16.89 -5.27
CA LEU A 368 -19.68 -17.52 -4.33
C LEU A 368 -19.90 -19.01 -4.65
N ASP A 369 -20.17 -19.36 -5.91
CA ASP A 369 -20.41 -20.75 -6.37
C ASP A 369 -19.19 -21.66 -6.13
N THR A 370 -17.98 -21.11 -6.24
CA THR A 370 -16.71 -21.82 -6.00
C THR A 370 -16.18 -21.70 -4.58
N LYS A 371 -16.98 -21.14 -3.65
CA LYS A 371 -16.63 -20.95 -2.23
C LYS A 371 -15.32 -20.17 -2.03
N ILE A 372 -15.15 -19.11 -2.81
CA ILE A 372 -14.15 -18.06 -2.60
C ILE A 372 -14.80 -16.97 -1.74
N PRO A 373 -14.32 -16.74 -0.51
CA PRO A 373 -14.84 -15.67 0.34
C PRO A 373 -14.70 -14.31 -0.33
N VAL A 374 -15.78 -13.54 -0.30
CA VAL A 374 -15.86 -12.17 -0.82
C VAL A 374 -16.27 -11.22 0.30
N GLY A 375 -15.76 -9.98 0.26
CA GLY A 375 -16.16 -8.94 1.19
C GLY A 375 -17.49 -8.31 0.82
N ALA A 376 -18.04 -7.47 1.71
CA ALA A 376 -19.30 -6.77 1.49
C ALA A 376 -19.26 -5.71 0.36
N GLY A 377 -18.11 -5.50 -0.29
CA GLY A 377 -17.83 -4.44 -1.27
C GLY A 377 -16.98 -3.33 -0.65
N ARG A 378 -16.28 -2.53 -1.46
CA ARG A 378 -15.43 -1.44 -0.99
C ARG A 378 -15.65 -0.16 -1.81
N GLY A 379 -15.24 0.97 -1.23
CA GLY A 379 -15.25 2.24 -1.95
C GLY A 379 -16.66 2.74 -2.08
N SER A 380 -17.01 3.38 -3.20
CA SER A 380 -18.35 3.95 -3.41
C SER A 380 -19.41 2.95 -3.90
N VAL A 381 -19.04 1.71 -4.26
CA VAL A 381 -19.97 0.73 -4.85
C VAL A 381 -21.18 0.43 -3.94
N GLY A 382 -20.98 0.51 -2.61
CA GLY A 382 -22.04 0.34 -1.62
C GLY A 382 -23.16 1.39 -1.69
N GLY A 383 -22.99 2.48 -2.45
CA GLY A 383 -24.04 3.47 -2.71
C GLY A 383 -25.05 3.08 -3.79
N SER A 384 -24.83 1.99 -4.54
CA SER A 384 -25.73 1.53 -5.60
C SER A 384 -26.67 0.43 -5.13
N LEU A 385 -27.97 0.69 -5.28
CA LEU A 385 -29.00 -0.31 -5.05
C LEU A 385 -28.96 -1.40 -6.13
N VAL A 386 -28.62 -1.07 -7.38
CA VAL A 386 -28.43 -2.09 -8.43
C VAL A 386 -27.30 -3.04 -8.04
N ALA A 387 -26.16 -2.53 -7.56
CA ALA A 387 -25.04 -3.35 -7.12
C ALA A 387 -25.44 -4.32 -5.99
N TRP A 388 -26.23 -3.84 -5.03
CA TRP A 388 -26.76 -4.67 -3.94
C TRP A 388 -27.73 -5.75 -4.42
N CYS A 389 -28.62 -5.41 -5.36
CA CYS A 389 -29.60 -6.35 -5.91
C CYS A 389 -28.93 -7.48 -6.72
N VAL A 390 -27.87 -7.18 -7.46
CA VAL A 390 -27.18 -8.17 -8.31
C VAL A 390 -26.00 -8.88 -7.61
N GLY A 391 -25.84 -8.68 -6.30
CA GLY A 391 -24.85 -9.38 -5.48
C GLY A 391 -23.41 -8.91 -5.65
N ILE A 392 -23.19 -7.66 -6.08
CA ILE A 392 -21.84 -7.05 -6.12
C ILE A 392 -21.42 -6.55 -4.73
N THR A 393 -22.38 -6.08 -3.93
CA THR A 393 -22.18 -5.61 -2.56
C THR A 393 -23.28 -6.15 -1.67
N ASP A 394 -22.97 -6.38 -0.39
CA ASP A 394 -23.95 -6.73 0.63
C ASP A 394 -24.39 -5.54 1.49
N VAL A 395 -23.88 -4.35 1.18
CA VAL A 395 -24.28 -3.10 1.86
C VAL A 395 -25.62 -2.63 1.31
N ASP A 396 -26.61 -2.49 2.19
CA ASP A 396 -27.90 -1.90 1.85
C ASP A 396 -27.79 -0.36 1.83
N PRO A 397 -27.86 0.29 0.65
CA PRO A 397 -27.67 1.72 0.56
C PRO A 397 -28.77 2.53 1.22
N ILE A 398 -30.01 2.00 1.28
CA ILE A 398 -31.14 2.73 1.86
C ILE A 398 -31.07 2.64 3.39
N ARG A 399 -30.74 1.47 3.94
CA ARG A 399 -30.55 1.30 5.39
C ARG A 399 -29.52 2.27 5.97
N HIS A 400 -28.41 2.51 5.25
CA HIS A 400 -27.29 3.32 5.75
C HIS A 400 -27.24 4.76 5.17
N GLY A 401 -28.26 5.18 4.41
CA GLY A 401 -28.34 6.53 3.84
C GLY A 401 -27.25 6.85 2.81
N LEU A 402 -26.87 5.87 1.99
CA LEU A 402 -25.79 5.97 0.99
C LEU A 402 -26.29 6.50 -0.36
N LEU A 403 -25.43 7.25 -1.06
CA LEU A 403 -25.78 7.97 -2.27
C LEU A 403 -25.25 7.28 -3.53
N PHE A 404 -26.11 7.12 -4.54
CA PHE A 404 -25.73 6.54 -5.83
C PHE A 404 -24.82 7.48 -6.61
N GLU A 405 -25.08 8.79 -6.53
CA GLU A 405 -24.33 9.83 -7.21
C GLU A 405 -22.88 9.95 -6.74
N ARG A 406 -22.61 9.46 -5.52
CA ARG A 406 -21.25 9.33 -5.01
C ARG A 406 -20.49 8.20 -5.71
N PHE A 407 -21.19 7.19 -6.22
CA PHE A 407 -20.62 6.12 -7.04
C PHE A 407 -20.58 6.50 -8.52
N ILE A 408 -21.75 6.78 -9.10
CA ILE A 408 -21.92 7.12 -10.51
C ILE A 408 -22.61 8.46 -10.61
N ASN A 409 -21.88 9.46 -11.11
CA ASN A 409 -22.42 10.79 -11.34
C ASN A 409 -23.24 10.78 -12.65
N PRO A 410 -24.55 11.08 -12.64
CA PRO A 410 -25.40 10.98 -13.83
C PRO A 410 -25.08 12.04 -14.91
N GLU A 411 -24.34 13.09 -14.57
CA GLU A 411 -24.01 14.22 -15.45
C GLU A 411 -22.60 14.15 -16.04
N ARG A 412 -21.79 13.17 -15.59
CA ARG A 412 -20.41 12.99 -16.06
C ARG A 412 -20.17 11.54 -16.42
N LEU A 413 -19.56 11.30 -17.57
CA LEU A 413 -19.12 9.97 -17.96
C LEU A 413 -17.79 9.63 -17.27
N ASP A 414 -17.86 9.38 -15.96
CA ASP A 414 -16.76 8.75 -15.23
C ASP A 414 -16.92 7.23 -15.32
N LEU A 415 -15.82 6.51 -15.51
CA LEU A 415 -15.82 5.06 -15.45
C LEU A 415 -16.10 4.58 -14.02
N PRO A 416 -16.99 3.58 -13.83
CA PRO A 416 -17.22 3.01 -12.52
C PRO A 416 -16.03 2.14 -12.09
N ASP A 417 -15.50 2.36 -10.88
CA ASP A 417 -14.46 1.54 -10.26
C ASP A 417 -15.11 0.69 -9.16
N ALA A 418 -15.31 -0.60 -9.44
CA ALA A 418 -15.84 -1.56 -8.47
C ALA A 418 -14.65 -2.17 -7.73
N ASP A 419 -14.47 -1.69 -6.52
CA ASP A 419 -13.49 -2.18 -5.58
C ASP A 419 -14.00 -3.47 -4.92
N LEU A 420 -13.45 -4.62 -5.31
CA LEU A 420 -13.84 -5.92 -4.77
C LEU A 420 -12.77 -6.50 -3.84
N ASP A 421 -13.22 -7.13 -2.76
CA ASP A 421 -12.37 -7.83 -1.81
C ASP A 421 -12.63 -9.33 -1.90
N PHE A 422 -11.55 -10.09 -2.04
CA PHE A 422 -11.54 -11.55 -2.04
C PHE A 422 -10.61 -12.05 -0.93
N SER A 423 -10.83 -13.28 -0.49
CA SER A 423 -9.86 -14.02 0.33
C SER A 423 -8.45 -13.93 -0.27
N GLN A 424 -7.45 -13.58 0.55
CA GLN A 424 -6.07 -13.44 0.09
C GLN A 424 -5.51 -14.78 -0.40
N SER A 425 -5.86 -15.88 0.27
CA SER A 425 -5.42 -17.22 -0.13
C SER A 425 -6.03 -17.69 -1.45
N LYS A 426 -7.30 -17.34 -1.76
CA LYS A 426 -8.03 -17.85 -2.93
C LYS A 426 -8.20 -16.84 -4.07
N ARG A 427 -7.81 -15.58 -3.91
CA ARG A 427 -7.89 -14.54 -4.94
C ARG A 427 -7.36 -14.96 -6.32
N HIS A 428 -6.28 -15.74 -6.36
CA HIS A 428 -5.68 -16.20 -7.61
C HIS A 428 -6.65 -17.03 -8.46
N LEU A 429 -7.61 -17.72 -7.84
CA LEU A 429 -8.66 -18.47 -8.53
C LEU A 429 -9.66 -17.54 -9.23
N ALA A 430 -10.00 -16.40 -8.61
CA ALA A 430 -10.84 -15.38 -9.24
C ALA A 430 -10.16 -14.76 -10.47
N ILE A 431 -8.84 -14.54 -10.39
CA ILE A 431 -8.03 -14.09 -11.53
C ILE A 431 -7.97 -15.15 -12.62
N GLN A 432 -7.77 -16.42 -12.24
CA GLN A 432 -7.75 -17.54 -13.18
C GLN A 432 -9.08 -17.66 -13.94
N TYR A 433 -10.22 -17.49 -13.25
CA TYR A 433 -11.54 -17.46 -13.88
C TYR A 433 -11.64 -16.39 -14.98
N LEU A 434 -11.11 -15.19 -14.74
CA LEU A 434 -11.11 -14.14 -15.76
C LEU A 434 -10.29 -14.58 -16.99
N TYR A 435 -9.13 -15.20 -16.79
CA TYR A 435 -8.33 -15.73 -17.88
C TYR A 435 -9.03 -16.86 -18.63
N ASP A 436 -9.66 -17.79 -17.93
CA ASP A 436 -10.37 -18.93 -18.53
C ASP A 436 -11.60 -18.48 -19.32
N LYS A 437 -12.29 -17.42 -18.85
CA LYS A 437 -13.51 -16.91 -19.46
C LYS A 437 -13.26 -16.01 -20.67
N TYR A 438 -12.34 -15.05 -20.54
CA TYR A 438 -12.13 -14.01 -21.57
C TYR A 438 -10.90 -14.30 -22.44
N GLY A 439 -9.99 -15.17 -22.00
CA GLY A 439 -8.76 -15.50 -22.70
C GLY A 439 -7.60 -14.58 -22.33
N GLU A 440 -6.38 -15.10 -22.49
CA GLU A 440 -5.16 -14.37 -22.15
C GLU A 440 -5.03 -13.05 -22.91
N ASP A 441 -5.37 -12.98 -24.20
CA ASP A 441 -5.20 -11.74 -24.98
C ASP A 441 -6.08 -10.56 -24.51
N TYR A 442 -7.08 -10.82 -23.67
CA TYR A 442 -8.09 -9.85 -23.21
C TYR A 442 -7.99 -9.52 -21.72
N VAL A 443 -7.15 -10.24 -20.96
CA VAL A 443 -6.97 -10.06 -19.51
C VAL A 443 -5.51 -9.82 -19.18
N ALA A 444 -5.23 -8.82 -18.34
CA ALA A 444 -3.89 -8.57 -17.80
C ALA A 444 -3.97 -7.74 -16.51
N GLY A 445 -2.95 -7.82 -15.65
CA GLY A 445 -2.79 -6.91 -14.52
C GLY A 445 -2.33 -5.51 -14.94
N ILE A 446 -2.25 -4.59 -13.97
CA ILE A 446 -1.73 -3.23 -14.19
C ILE A 446 -0.31 -3.12 -13.63
N VAL A 447 0.60 -2.41 -14.31
CA VAL A 447 1.95 -2.11 -13.78
C VAL A 447 1.89 -1.05 -12.68
N ASN A 448 2.80 -1.13 -11.72
CA ASN A 448 3.03 -0.08 -10.74
C ASN A 448 4.46 0.46 -10.89
N TYR A 449 4.60 1.75 -11.17
CA TYR A 449 5.91 2.39 -11.26
C TYR A 449 6.46 2.69 -9.87
N SER A 450 7.70 2.27 -9.61
CA SER A 450 8.39 2.58 -8.37
C SER A 450 9.52 3.56 -8.66
N TYR A 451 9.41 4.75 -8.07
CA TYR A 451 10.44 5.80 -8.11
C TYR A 451 11.26 5.80 -6.81
N LEU A 452 12.48 6.32 -6.88
CA LEU A 452 13.31 6.53 -5.69
C LEU A 452 12.81 7.74 -4.88
N GLY A 453 12.10 7.48 -3.79
CA GLY A 453 11.81 8.50 -2.77
C GLY A 453 13.07 8.91 -1.99
N ALA A 454 13.02 10.05 -1.29
CA ALA A 454 14.16 10.69 -0.62
C ALA A 454 14.99 9.72 0.26
N ALA A 455 14.34 8.98 1.17
CA ALA A 455 15.02 8.04 2.06
C ALA A 455 15.65 6.85 1.33
N SER A 456 15.08 6.43 0.20
CA SER A 456 15.64 5.35 -0.63
C SER A 456 16.83 5.84 -1.45
N ALA A 457 16.75 7.06 -1.99
CA ALA A 457 17.85 7.69 -2.70
C ALA A 457 19.10 7.83 -1.80
N ILE A 458 18.93 8.28 -0.54
CA ILE A 458 20.00 8.33 0.46
C ILE A 458 20.61 6.95 0.72
N ARG A 459 19.78 5.93 0.97
CA ARG A 459 20.27 4.57 1.27
C ARG A 459 21.00 3.93 0.10
N ASP A 460 20.47 4.10 -1.11
CA ASP A 460 21.04 3.51 -2.31
C ASP A 460 22.33 4.22 -2.73
N SER A 461 22.42 5.55 -2.59
CA SER A 461 23.67 6.29 -2.82
C SER A 461 24.71 5.96 -1.75
N ALA A 462 24.33 5.96 -0.47
CA ALA A 462 25.20 5.60 0.66
C ALA A 462 25.83 4.21 0.49
N ARG A 463 25.04 3.22 0.03
CA ARG A 463 25.56 1.87 -0.27
C ARG A 463 26.63 1.90 -1.35
N ILE A 464 26.45 2.70 -2.40
CA ILE A 464 27.40 2.80 -3.52
C ILE A 464 28.71 3.45 -3.08
N PHE A 465 28.61 4.51 -2.28
CA PHE A 465 29.76 5.24 -1.74
C PHE A 465 30.34 4.63 -0.45
N ASN A 466 29.88 3.43 -0.04
CA ASN A 466 30.34 2.70 1.15
C ASN A 466 30.25 3.52 2.46
N VAL A 467 29.17 4.28 2.61
CA VAL A 467 28.88 5.03 3.83
C VAL A 467 28.57 4.05 4.98
N PRO A 468 29.14 4.25 6.20
CA PRO A 468 28.87 3.39 7.36
C PRO A 468 27.38 3.32 7.74
N THR A 469 26.95 2.17 8.27
CA THR A 469 25.54 1.92 8.60
C THR A 469 25.01 2.86 9.69
N GLU A 470 25.88 3.35 10.57
CA GLU A 470 25.55 4.31 11.63
C GLU A 470 25.01 5.64 11.06
N ASP A 471 25.62 6.12 9.97
CA ASP A 471 25.26 7.36 9.30
C ASP A 471 23.97 7.21 8.45
N LEU A 472 23.48 5.97 8.21
CA LEU A 472 22.23 5.72 7.48
C LEU A 472 20.97 6.00 8.29
N SER A 473 21.10 6.23 9.60
CA SER A 473 19.98 6.57 10.49
C SER A 473 19.21 7.81 10.01
N VAL A 474 19.88 8.74 9.32
CA VAL A 474 19.28 9.93 8.70
C VAL A 474 18.14 9.61 7.72
N SER A 475 18.18 8.45 7.05
CA SER A 475 17.12 8.04 6.14
C SER A 475 15.77 7.82 6.84
N LYS A 476 15.78 7.50 8.14
CA LYS A 476 14.57 7.38 8.96
C LYS A 476 14.00 8.75 9.32
N ASP A 477 14.86 9.70 9.66
CA ASP A 477 14.47 11.09 9.95
C ASP A 477 13.80 11.72 8.72
N VAL A 478 14.43 11.59 7.54
CA VAL A 478 13.88 12.06 6.26
C VAL A 478 12.55 11.39 5.94
N SER A 479 12.43 10.07 6.18
CA SER A 479 11.17 9.33 5.98
C SER A 479 10.03 9.80 6.88
N PHE A 480 10.29 10.45 8.01
CA PHE A 480 9.25 10.92 8.90
C PHE A 480 8.63 12.24 8.40
N ILE A 481 9.48 13.16 7.92
CA ILE A 481 9.05 14.47 7.42
C ILE A 481 8.49 14.36 6.00
N ALA A 482 9.11 13.58 5.13
CA ALA A 482 8.68 13.41 3.73
C ALA A 482 7.37 12.59 3.56
N LYS A 483 6.65 12.26 4.64
CA LYS A 483 5.40 11.49 4.58
C LYS A 483 4.20 12.26 4.03
N ASP A 484 4.23 13.59 4.07
CA ASP A 484 3.10 14.46 3.71
C ASP A 484 3.13 15.00 2.26
N GLY A 485 3.88 14.32 1.38
CA GLY A 485 4.05 14.72 -0.03
C GLY A 485 5.52 14.92 -0.33
N ASP A 486 6.05 14.17 -1.30
CA ASP A 486 7.47 14.15 -1.69
C ASP A 486 7.88 15.43 -2.46
N ASP A 487 7.29 16.58 -2.12
CA ASP A 487 7.42 17.85 -2.84
C ASP A 487 8.76 18.55 -2.54
N PHE A 488 9.29 18.41 -1.32
CA PHE A 488 10.56 19.02 -0.94
C PHE A 488 11.76 18.28 -1.54
N THR A 489 12.69 19.03 -2.11
CA THR A 489 14.00 18.54 -2.54
C THR A 489 14.85 18.11 -1.34
N LEU A 490 15.87 17.28 -1.57
CA LEU A 490 16.77 16.86 -0.49
C LEU A 490 17.60 18.05 0.02
N GLU A 491 17.83 19.03 -0.84
CA GLU A 491 18.47 20.31 -0.55
C GLU A 491 17.63 21.18 0.39
N GLU A 492 16.33 21.33 0.13
CA GLU A 492 15.43 22.05 1.04
C GLU A 492 15.33 21.35 2.40
N LEU A 493 15.20 20.01 2.39
CA LEU A 493 15.16 19.22 3.62
C LEU A 493 16.46 19.34 4.43
N ARG A 494 17.59 19.64 3.79
CA ARG A 494 18.87 19.85 4.48
C ARG A 494 18.82 21.06 5.40
N GLU A 495 18.09 22.11 5.02
CA GLU A 495 17.95 23.34 5.82
C GLU A 495 17.10 23.10 7.07
N GLU A 496 16.12 22.20 7.00
CA GLU A 496 15.23 21.87 8.11
C GLU A 496 15.78 20.76 9.03
N LEU A 497 16.60 19.85 8.49
CA LEU A 497 17.11 18.68 9.20
C LEU A 497 18.61 18.76 9.46
N ALA A 498 18.99 19.13 10.68
CA ALA A 498 20.39 19.14 11.12
C ALA A 498 21.10 17.77 10.94
N SER A 499 20.39 16.65 11.08
CA SER A 499 20.95 15.31 10.82
C SER A 499 21.25 15.08 9.34
N LEU A 500 20.44 15.66 8.44
CA LEU A 500 20.68 15.61 7.00
C LEU A 500 21.82 16.56 6.60
N ASP A 501 21.91 17.74 7.19
CA ASP A 501 23.05 18.65 6.96
C ASP A 501 24.39 18.03 7.41
N LYS A 502 24.41 17.36 8.57
CA LYS A 502 25.59 16.62 9.05
C LYS A 502 25.96 15.50 8.08
N TYR A 503 24.99 14.73 7.60
CA TYR A 503 25.21 13.69 6.59
C TYR A 503 25.75 14.27 5.28
N ALA A 504 25.12 15.34 4.77
CA ALA A 504 25.51 16.01 3.53
C ALA A 504 26.93 16.59 3.61
N SER A 505 27.27 17.19 4.74
CA SER A 505 28.61 17.75 4.98
C SER A 505 29.68 16.66 5.14
N LYS A 506 29.34 15.53 5.77
CA LYS A 506 30.26 14.39 5.96
C LYS A 506 30.45 13.58 4.68
N HIS A 507 29.39 13.40 3.89
CA HIS A 507 29.36 12.55 2.69
C HIS A 507 28.84 13.31 1.45
N PRO A 508 29.53 14.38 1.01
CA PRO A 508 29.01 15.30 -0.02
C PRO A 508 28.70 14.62 -1.35
N LYS A 509 29.55 13.68 -1.80
CA LYS A 509 29.32 12.93 -3.06
C LYS A 509 28.11 12.00 -2.99
N ALA A 510 27.89 11.36 -1.84
CA ALA A 510 26.74 10.47 -1.65
C ALA A 510 25.44 11.27 -1.56
N PHE A 511 25.49 12.46 -0.95
CA PHE A 511 24.35 13.37 -0.88
C PHE A 511 24.00 13.96 -2.24
N GLU A 512 24.98 14.48 -2.99
CA GLU A 512 24.76 15.00 -4.36
C GLU A 512 24.13 13.93 -5.27
N ALA A 513 24.64 12.70 -5.21
CA ALA A 513 24.04 11.59 -5.94
C ALA A 513 22.61 11.30 -5.47
N ALA A 514 22.32 11.34 -4.16
CA ALA A 514 20.97 11.13 -3.65
C ALA A 514 19.98 12.19 -4.18
N CYS A 515 20.39 13.46 -4.19
CA CYS A 515 19.57 14.57 -4.71
C CYS A 515 19.15 14.33 -6.15
N LYS A 516 20.11 13.98 -7.01
CA LYS A 516 19.86 13.78 -8.44
C LYS A 516 19.12 12.46 -8.73
N LEU A 517 19.35 11.40 -7.93
CA LEU A 517 18.63 10.12 -8.02
C LEU A 517 17.19 10.18 -7.50
N LYS A 518 16.83 11.16 -6.65
CA LYS A 518 15.46 11.33 -6.18
C LYS A 518 14.51 11.45 -7.37
N ASN A 519 13.36 10.78 -7.30
CA ASN A 519 12.34 10.69 -8.36
C ASN A 519 12.80 9.99 -9.65
N LEU A 520 13.96 9.34 -9.67
CA LEU A 520 14.36 8.47 -10.78
C LEU A 520 13.56 7.17 -10.74
N MET A 521 13.16 6.67 -11.90
CA MET A 521 12.56 5.34 -12.02
C MET A 521 13.51 4.25 -11.51
N ARG A 522 13.02 3.41 -10.58
CA ARG A 522 13.80 2.31 -9.98
C ARG A 522 13.46 0.97 -10.60
N SER A 523 12.17 0.66 -10.70
CA SER A 523 11.70 -0.66 -11.09
C SER A 523 10.23 -0.63 -11.49
N TYR A 524 9.84 -1.65 -12.27
CA TYR A 524 8.45 -1.93 -12.61
C TYR A 524 7.89 -2.99 -11.67
N GLY A 525 6.98 -2.59 -10.79
CA GLY A 525 6.21 -3.48 -9.93
C GLY A 525 4.88 -3.90 -10.56
N ARG A 526 4.14 -4.76 -9.87
CA ARG A 526 2.76 -5.11 -10.19
C ARG A 526 1.81 -4.32 -9.29
N HIS A 527 0.70 -3.84 -9.85
CA HIS A 527 -0.38 -3.28 -9.04
C HIS A 527 -1.03 -4.38 -8.20
N ALA A 528 -1.20 -4.11 -6.90
CA ALA A 528 -1.59 -5.14 -5.96
C ALA A 528 -3.02 -5.67 -6.16
N ALA A 529 -3.93 -5.00 -6.88
CA ALA A 529 -5.33 -5.42 -7.05
C ALA A 529 -5.81 -5.40 -8.51
N GLY A 530 -5.66 -4.25 -9.16
CA GLY A 530 -6.08 -3.97 -10.54
C GLY A 530 -5.76 -5.02 -11.61
N MET A 531 -6.83 -5.51 -12.21
CA MET A 531 -6.90 -6.32 -13.41
C MET A 531 -7.66 -5.56 -14.50
N ILE A 532 -7.33 -5.82 -15.76
CA ILE A 532 -8.03 -5.33 -16.93
C ILE A 532 -8.78 -6.50 -17.55
N VAL A 533 -10.02 -6.25 -17.96
CA VAL A 533 -10.79 -7.15 -18.82
C VAL A 533 -11.28 -6.32 -20.00
N SER A 534 -10.89 -6.71 -21.21
CA SER A 534 -11.17 -5.93 -22.43
C SER A 534 -12.00 -6.71 -23.44
N SER A 535 -12.77 -6.00 -24.28
CA SER A 535 -13.40 -6.58 -25.48
C SER A 535 -12.50 -6.63 -26.71
N VAL A 536 -11.37 -5.92 -26.68
CA VAL A 536 -10.38 -5.95 -27.76
C VAL A 536 -9.08 -6.59 -27.24
N PRO A 537 -8.26 -7.20 -28.10
CA PRO A 537 -6.94 -7.66 -27.69
C PRO A 537 -6.17 -6.51 -27.04
N ILE A 538 -5.65 -6.70 -25.83
CA ILE A 538 -4.98 -5.65 -25.05
C ILE A 538 -3.79 -5.06 -25.83
N ARG A 539 -3.16 -5.86 -26.69
CA ARG A 539 -2.05 -5.47 -27.56
C ARG A 539 -2.39 -4.36 -28.55
N GLU A 540 -3.66 -4.08 -28.80
CA GLU A 540 -4.09 -2.94 -29.62
C GLU A 540 -4.00 -1.62 -28.87
N ARG A 541 -4.01 -1.66 -27.53
CA ARG A 541 -4.08 -0.49 -26.64
C ARG A 541 -2.83 -0.34 -25.74
N ALA A 542 -2.11 -1.43 -25.47
CA ALA A 542 -0.99 -1.45 -24.53
C ALA A 542 0.02 -2.56 -24.85
N VAL A 543 1.25 -2.40 -24.35
CA VAL A 543 2.25 -3.48 -24.32
C VAL A 543 1.92 -4.42 -23.15
N ILE A 544 1.91 -5.71 -23.42
CA ILE A 544 1.82 -6.76 -22.40
C ILE A 544 3.24 -7.18 -22.00
N GLU A 545 3.55 -7.02 -20.73
CA GLU A 545 4.81 -7.38 -20.10
C GLU A 545 4.62 -8.56 -19.15
N LEU A 546 5.71 -9.27 -18.85
CA LEU A 546 5.73 -10.26 -17.76
C LEU A 546 6.44 -9.69 -16.53
N ARG A 547 5.84 -9.90 -15.36
CA ARG A 547 6.44 -9.63 -14.05
C ARG A 547 6.34 -10.91 -13.23
N GLY A 548 7.46 -11.62 -13.10
CA GLY A 548 7.45 -13.00 -12.64
C GLY A 548 6.79 -13.92 -13.66
N ASN A 549 5.65 -14.51 -13.30
CA ASN A 549 4.81 -15.31 -14.21
C ASN A 549 3.52 -14.57 -14.61
N GLU A 550 3.32 -13.35 -14.12
CA GLU A 550 2.07 -12.62 -14.27
C GLU A 550 2.14 -11.65 -15.44
N ARG A 551 1.06 -11.55 -16.21
CA ARG A 551 0.92 -10.64 -17.35
C ARG A 551 0.41 -9.28 -16.85
N VAL A 552 1.08 -8.20 -17.23
CA VAL A 552 0.69 -6.82 -16.87
C VAL A 552 0.77 -5.90 -18.08
N ILE A 553 -0.07 -4.87 -18.13
CA ILE A 553 0.04 -3.80 -19.12
C ILE A 553 1.10 -2.79 -18.72
N ASN A 554 1.76 -2.17 -19.70
CA ASN A 554 2.79 -1.17 -19.47
C ASN A 554 2.24 0.18 -18.98
N TRP A 555 0.93 0.43 -19.01
CA TRP A 555 0.31 1.66 -18.50
C TRP A 555 -0.04 1.52 -17.03
N ASP A 556 0.29 2.53 -16.22
CA ASP A 556 -0.14 2.56 -14.83
C ASP A 556 -1.59 3.04 -14.70
N LYS A 557 -2.08 3.10 -13.46
CA LYS A 557 -3.46 3.50 -13.15
C LYS A 557 -3.85 4.89 -13.66
N ARG A 558 -2.88 5.77 -13.98
CA ARG A 558 -3.17 7.15 -14.43
C ARG A 558 -3.62 7.20 -15.88
N HIS A 559 -3.17 6.24 -16.70
CA HIS A 559 -3.34 6.27 -18.14
C HIS A 559 -4.07 5.04 -18.70
N CYS A 560 -4.21 3.95 -17.93
CA CYS A 560 -4.91 2.76 -18.42
C CYS A 560 -6.37 3.02 -18.81
N GLU A 561 -7.11 3.80 -18.01
CA GLU A 561 -8.50 4.19 -18.29
C GLU A 561 -8.62 5.05 -19.54
N ASP A 562 -7.70 6.00 -19.73
CA ASP A 562 -7.63 6.83 -20.94
C ASP A 562 -7.39 5.98 -22.19
N MET A 563 -6.74 4.83 -22.08
CA MET A 563 -6.56 3.89 -23.19
C MET A 563 -7.79 2.99 -23.43
N GLY A 564 -8.92 3.30 -22.79
CA GLY A 564 -10.17 2.55 -22.91
C GLY A 564 -10.18 1.21 -22.16
N LEU A 565 -9.17 0.96 -21.32
CA LEU A 565 -9.02 -0.28 -20.55
C LEU A 565 -9.59 -0.08 -19.14
N ILE A 566 -10.74 -0.70 -18.86
CA ILE A 566 -11.37 -0.61 -17.55
C ILE A 566 -10.66 -1.50 -16.55
N LYS A 567 -10.38 -0.89 -15.39
CA LYS A 567 -9.84 -1.52 -14.21
C LYS A 567 -10.93 -2.22 -13.41
N LEU A 568 -10.62 -3.44 -12.97
CA LEU A 568 -11.37 -4.23 -12.01
C LEU A 568 -10.42 -4.55 -10.85
N ASP A 569 -10.73 -4.09 -9.64
CA ASP A 569 -9.88 -4.34 -8.48
C ASP A 569 -10.25 -5.66 -7.82
N VAL A 570 -9.36 -6.66 -7.95
CA VAL A 570 -9.43 -7.94 -7.24
C VAL A 570 -8.43 -7.88 -6.09
N LEU A 571 -8.82 -7.34 -4.94
CA LEU A 571 -7.94 -7.22 -3.77
C LEU A 571 -7.99 -8.50 -2.92
N GLY A 572 -6.84 -8.90 -2.34
CA GLY A 572 -6.78 -9.98 -1.36
C GLY A 572 -6.82 -9.42 0.06
N LEU A 573 -7.76 -9.87 0.89
CA LEU A 573 -7.93 -9.43 2.27
C LEU A 573 -7.82 -10.62 3.24
N ALA A 574 -6.78 -10.63 4.07
CA ALA A 574 -6.54 -11.68 5.06
C ALA A 574 -7.70 -11.85 6.05
N THR A 575 -8.43 -10.79 6.39
CA THR A 575 -9.59 -10.88 7.28
C THR A 575 -10.67 -11.83 6.74
N LEU A 576 -10.86 -11.89 5.41
CA LEU A 576 -11.82 -12.84 4.82
C LEU A 576 -11.35 -14.29 4.96
N ASP A 577 -10.03 -14.54 4.92
CA ASP A 577 -9.46 -15.85 5.23
C ASP A 577 -9.68 -16.21 6.71
N LEU A 578 -9.52 -15.23 7.62
CA LEU A 578 -9.80 -15.42 9.04
C LEU A 578 -11.26 -15.80 9.27
N LEU A 579 -12.21 -15.04 8.71
CA LEU A 579 -13.64 -15.31 8.85
C LEU A 579 -14.00 -16.71 8.32
N GLN A 580 -13.51 -17.06 7.12
CA GLN A 580 -13.76 -18.37 6.52
C GLN A 580 -13.15 -19.48 7.37
N LEU A 581 -11.89 -19.36 7.80
CA LEU A 581 -11.23 -20.37 8.60
C LEU A 581 -11.90 -20.55 9.97
N SER A 582 -12.44 -19.48 10.55
CA SER A 582 -13.22 -19.55 11.78
C SER A 582 -14.50 -20.36 11.56
N VAL A 583 -15.22 -20.11 10.47
CA VAL A 583 -16.42 -20.88 10.09
C VAL A 583 -16.07 -22.33 9.77
N ASP A 584 -14.93 -22.60 9.15
CA ASP A 584 -14.46 -23.96 8.89
C ASP A 584 -14.21 -24.72 10.20
N TYR A 585 -13.54 -24.12 11.19
CA TYR A 585 -13.39 -24.72 12.52
C TYR A 585 -14.73 -24.94 13.22
N ILE A 586 -15.67 -23.98 13.11
CA ILE A 586 -17.01 -24.12 13.68
C ILE A 586 -17.70 -25.33 13.05
N ASN A 587 -17.63 -25.47 11.73
CA ASN A 587 -18.25 -26.57 11.02
C ASN A 587 -17.62 -27.93 11.37
N GLU A 588 -16.30 -27.96 11.55
CA GLU A 588 -15.56 -29.15 11.97
C GLU A 588 -15.95 -29.62 13.38
N ARG A 589 -16.22 -28.69 14.32
CA ARG A 589 -16.51 -29.00 15.73
C ARG A 589 -17.99 -29.14 16.05
N HIS A 590 -18.83 -28.31 15.46
CA HIS A 590 -20.25 -28.16 15.81
C HIS A 590 -21.20 -28.67 14.72
N GLY A 591 -20.68 -29.05 13.54
CA GLY A 591 -21.43 -29.57 12.40
C GLY A 591 -21.55 -28.57 11.24
N VAL A 592 -21.84 -29.07 10.04
CA VAL A 592 -21.90 -28.21 8.84
C VAL A 592 -23.09 -27.23 8.91
N ASP A 593 -22.85 -25.99 8.46
CA ASP A 593 -23.83 -24.90 8.38
C ASP A 593 -24.37 -24.45 9.76
N THR A 594 -23.60 -24.61 10.84
CA THR A 594 -23.97 -24.11 12.19
C THR A 594 -24.16 -22.60 12.20
N VAL A 595 -23.34 -21.85 11.47
CA VAL A 595 -23.34 -20.38 11.48
C VAL A 595 -23.46 -19.82 10.07
N LYS A 596 -24.42 -18.92 9.89
CA LYS A 596 -24.55 -18.08 8.69
C LYS A 596 -24.07 -16.66 8.98
N ILE A 597 -22.79 -16.42 8.73
CA ILE A 597 -22.12 -15.17 9.14
C ILE A 597 -22.70 -13.91 8.49
N ASN A 598 -23.34 -14.01 7.32
CA ASN A 598 -23.99 -12.87 6.63
C ASN A 598 -25.41 -12.58 7.14
N GLU A 599 -25.97 -13.41 8.04
CA GLU A 599 -27.31 -13.23 8.61
C GLU A 599 -27.28 -12.69 10.06
N VAL A 600 -26.08 -12.53 10.66
CA VAL A 600 -25.90 -12.07 12.05
C VAL A 600 -26.43 -10.65 12.26
N SER A 601 -27.16 -10.42 13.36
CA SER A 601 -27.75 -9.10 13.62
C SER A 601 -26.69 -8.06 13.98
N LEU A 602 -26.78 -6.86 13.41
CA LEU A 602 -25.92 -5.72 13.78
C LEU A 602 -26.30 -5.08 15.12
N ASP A 603 -27.39 -5.52 15.76
CA ASP A 603 -27.90 -4.98 17.02
C ASP A 603 -27.61 -5.91 18.21
N ASP A 604 -26.71 -6.89 18.03
CA ASP A 604 -26.36 -7.85 19.08
C ASP A 604 -25.69 -7.16 20.28
N LYS A 605 -26.34 -7.24 21.44
CA LYS A 605 -25.92 -6.55 22.67
C LYS A 605 -24.58 -7.04 23.19
N ASN A 606 -24.27 -8.33 23.08
CA ASN A 606 -23.02 -8.88 23.58
C ASN A 606 -21.85 -8.43 22.71
N VAL A 607 -22.06 -8.39 21.39
CA VAL A 607 -21.08 -7.87 20.44
C VAL A 607 -20.83 -6.38 20.66
N MET A 608 -21.90 -5.60 20.86
CA MET A 608 -21.76 -4.17 21.17
C MET A 608 -21.07 -3.92 22.51
N ALA A 609 -21.35 -4.74 23.53
CA ALA A 609 -20.64 -4.66 24.81
C ALA A 609 -19.13 -4.92 24.63
N ASN A 610 -18.74 -5.91 23.83
CA ASN A 610 -17.33 -6.17 23.54
C ASN A 610 -16.65 -4.99 22.81
N PHE A 611 -17.35 -4.30 21.91
CA PHE A 611 -16.85 -3.05 21.32
C PHE A 611 -16.75 -1.93 22.35
N ALA A 612 -17.79 -1.70 23.16
CA ALA A 612 -17.81 -0.71 24.23
C ALA A 612 -16.69 -0.93 25.27
N GLU A 613 -16.33 -2.18 25.54
CA GLU A 613 -15.22 -2.53 26.44
C GLU A 613 -13.85 -2.49 25.73
N GLY A 614 -13.80 -2.20 24.43
CA GLY A 614 -12.57 -2.16 23.64
C GLY A 614 -11.87 -3.52 23.51
N ARG A 615 -12.61 -4.65 23.53
CA ARG A 615 -12.09 -6.02 23.38
C ARG A 615 -11.75 -6.37 21.92
N THR A 616 -11.15 -5.44 21.19
CA THR A 616 -10.98 -5.52 19.72
C THR A 616 -9.59 -6.00 19.25
N LYS A 617 -8.80 -6.66 20.11
CA LYS A 617 -7.58 -7.33 19.65
C LYS A 617 -7.92 -8.40 18.60
N GLY A 618 -7.22 -8.37 17.46
CA GLY A 618 -7.51 -9.24 16.32
C GLY A 618 -8.71 -8.82 15.46
N ILE A 619 -9.40 -7.73 15.79
CA ILE A 619 -10.57 -7.25 15.03
C ILE A 619 -10.15 -6.18 14.02
N PHE A 620 -10.23 -6.53 12.74
CA PHE A 620 -9.86 -5.68 11.60
C PHE A 620 -10.28 -4.21 11.76
N GLN A 621 -9.40 -3.28 11.38
CA GLN A 621 -9.51 -1.81 11.53
C GLN A 621 -9.53 -1.26 12.98
N LEU A 622 -9.92 -2.05 13.97
CA LEU A 622 -10.27 -1.56 15.31
C LEU A 622 -9.29 -1.98 16.41
N GLU A 623 -8.11 -2.47 16.05
CA GLU A 623 -7.20 -3.18 16.98
C GLU A 623 -6.32 -2.26 17.84
N SER A 624 -5.95 -1.08 17.33
CA SER A 624 -4.88 -0.28 17.96
C SER A 624 -5.24 0.22 19.36
N ALA A 625 -4.24 0.40 20.23
CA ALA A 625 -4.47 0.82 21.62
C ALA A 625 -5.27 2.13 21.75
N PRO A 626 -4.99 3.21 20.97
CA PRO A 626 -5.79 4.43 21.09
C PRO A 626 -7.18 4.29 20.45
N MET A 627 -7.36 3.41 19.46
CA MET A 627 -8.69 3.07 18.95
C MET A 627 -9.53 2.32 20.00
N ARG A 628 -8.94 1.36 20.71
CA ARG A 628 -9.59 0.68 21.84
C ARG A 628 -10.02 1.66 22.93
N LYS A 629 -9.17 2.66 23.22
CA LYS A 629 -9.53 3.74 24.15
C LYS A 629 -10.71 4.55 23.64
N LEU A 630 -10.71 4.95 22.37
CA LEU A 630 -11.84 5.67 21.77
C LEU A 630 -13.15 4.89 21.90
N LEU A 631 -13.12 3.59 21.59
CA LEU A 631 -14.31 2.74 21.74
C LEU A 631 -14.80 2.67 23.20
N LYS A 632 -13.88 2.59 24.17
CA LYS A 632 -14.22 2.67 25.61
C LYS A 632 -14.83 4.02 25.99
N ASP A 633 -14.25 5.10 25.51
CA ASP A 633 -14.74 6.46 25.76
C ASP A 633 -16.16 6.66 25.19
N LEU A 634 -16.46 6.07 24.04
CA LEU A 634 -17.80 6.09 23.44
C LEU A 634 -18.76 5.11 24.11
N GLY A 635 -18.27 3.94 24.53
CA GLY A 635 -19.03 2.94 25.26
C GLY A 635 -19.47 3.40 26.66
N SER A 636 -18.73 4.33 27.27
CA SER A 636 -19.11 5.01 28.51
C SER A 636 -19.98 6.26 28.28
N GLY A 637 -20.52 6.44 27.08
CA GLY A 637 -21.37 7.58 26.72
C GLY A 637 -22.78 7.51 27.32
N VAL A 638 -23.59 8.54 27.07
CA VAL A 638 -25.00 8.61 27.49
C VAL A 638 -25.81 7.55 26.75
N ASP A 639 -25.60 7.44 25.44
CA ASP A 639 -26.24 6.45 24.59
C ASP A 639 -25.35 5.21 24.44
N PRO A 640 -25.94 3.98 24.43
CA PRO A 640 -25.20 2.77 24.11
C PRO A 640 -24.54 2.83 22.74
N ILE A 641 -23.35 2.22 22.61
CA ILE A 641 -22.66 2.15 21.32
C ILE A 641 -23.54 1.40 20.29
N SER A 642 -23.65 1.98 19.09
CA SER A 642 -24.38 1.42 17.96
C SER A 642 -23.43 1.03 16.82
N PHE A 643 -23.95 0.29 15.84
CA PHE A 643 -23.17 -0.02 14.63
C PHE A 643 -22.69 1.25 13.92
N GLU A 644 -23.56 2.25 13.79
CA GLU A 644 -23.26 3.56 13.20
C GLU A 644 -22.15 4.30 13.97
N THR A 645 -22.14 4.18 15.31
CA THR A 645 -21.06 4.73 16.14
C THR A 645 -19.72 4.07 15.80
N ILE A 646 -19.69 2.75 15.60
CA ILE A 646 -18.48 2.01 15.20
C ILE A 646 -18.03 2.46 13.80
N VAL A 647 -18.95 2.60 12.84
CA VAL A 647 -18.65 3.13 11.50
C VAL A 647 -17.99 4.51 11.61
N ALA A 648 -18.51 5.40 12.45
CA ALA A 648 -17.94 6.72 12.67
C ALA A 648 -16.51 6.67 13.24
N THR A 649 -16.18 5.72 14.11
CA THR A 649 -14.82 5.58 14.66
C THR A 649 -13.78 5.33 13.57
N THR A 650 -14.11 4.55 12.53
CA THR A 650 -13.20 4.28 11.41
C THR A 650 -12.89 5.53 10.59
N ALA A 651 -13.84 6.46 10.51
CA ALA A 651 -13.67 7.74 9.82
C ALA A 651 -12.93 8.77 10.70
N LEU A 652 -13.20 8.78 12.02
CA LEU A 652 -12.65 9.74 12.97
C LEU A 652 -11.21 9.45 13.38
N PHE A 653 -10.80 8.19 13.47
CA PHE A 653 -9.48 7.82 13.99
C PHE A 653 -8.37 7.97 12.93
N ARG A 654 -8.17 9.21 12.46
CA ARG A 654 -7.21 9.58 11.42
C ARG A 654 -6.51 10.89 11.83
N PRO A 655 -5.27 11.15 11.36
CA PRO A 655 -4.51 12.34 11.77
C PRO A 655 -5.27 13.66 11.61
N GLY A 656 -6.01 13.82 10.51
CA GLY A 656 -6.79 15.03 10.23
C GLY A 656 -7.88 15.33 11.26
N PRO A 657 -8.90 14.47 11.44
CA PRO A 657 -9.94 14.67 12.45
C PRO A 657 -9.40 14.74 13.89
N ILE A 658 -8.28 14.07 14.19
CA ILE A 658 -7.63 14.17 15.51
C ILE A 658 -7.02 15.56 15.70
N GLN A 659 -6.28 16.07 14.72
CA GLN A 659 -5.61 17.38 14.77
C GLN A 659 -6.60 18.55 14.75
N SER A 660 -7.77 18.40 14.13
CA SER A 660 -8.79 19.44 14.07
C SER A 660 -9.63 19.58 15.34
N GLY A 661 -9.45 18.69 16.34
CA GLY A 661 -10.28 18.62 17.54
C GLY A 661 -11.64 17.93 17.33
N MET A 662 -11.95 17.49 16.10
CA MET A 662 -13.23 16.86 15.75
C MET A 662 -13.50 15.59 16.56
N LEU A 663 -12.46 14.77 16.78
CA LEU A 663 -12.57 13.56 17.60
C LEU A 663 -12.96 13.90 19.06
N GLU A 664 -12.38 14.95 19.62
CA GLU A 664 -12.64 15.37 21.00
C GLU A 664 -14.06 15.88 21.15
N THR A 665 -14.52 16.76 20.24
CA THR A 665 -15.91 17.23 20.22
C THR A 665 -16.89 16.06 20.11
N PHE A 666 -16.63 15.09 19.23
CA PHE A 666 -17.47 13.91 19.05
C PHE A 666 -17.63 13.11 20.35
N VAL A 667 -16.53 12.89 21.08
CA VAL A 667 -16.53 12.16 22.36
C VAL A 667 -17.19 12.98 23.47
N GLN A 668 -16.95 14.28 23.55
CA GLN A 668 -17.59 15.15 24.55
C GLN A 668 -19.11 15.16 24.41
N VAL A 669 -19.62 15.22 23.18
CA VAL A 669 -21.06 15.13 22.89
C VAL A 669 -21.59 13.74 23.26
N ALA A 670 -20.90 12.67 22.87
CA ALA A 670 -21.30 11.29 23.23
C ALA A 670 -21.38 11.07 24.75
N LYS A 671 -20.48 11.70 25.52
CA LYS A 671 -20.48 11.65 27.00
C LYS A 671 -21.46 12.62 27.65
N GLY A 672 -22.17 13.45 26.88
CA GLY A 672 -23.11 14.44 27.41
C GLY A 672 -22.45 15.66 28.05
N TYR A 673 -21.15 15.88 27.84
CA TYR A 673 -20.43 17.06 28.35
C TYR A 673 -20.71 18.32 27.53
N SER A 674 -21.20 18.18 26.31
CA SER A 674 -21.56 19.30 25.43
C SER A 674 -22.74 18.92 24.53
N PRO A 675 -23.63 19.86 24.21
CA PRO A 675 -24.68 19.60 23.23
C PRO A 675 -24.10 19.46 21.81
N PRO A 676 -24.73 18.67 20.92
CA PRO A 676 -24.36 18.64 19.50
C PRO A 676 -24.39 20.05 18.90
N THR A 677 -23.38 20.40 18.10
CA THR A 677 -23.37 21.68 17.39
C THR A 677 -24.39 21.65 16.25
N SER A 678 -25.42 22.51 16.34
CA SER A 678 -26.38 22.70 15.24
C SER A 678 -25.83 23.72 14.24
N LEU A 679 -25.48 23.26 13.04
CA LEU A 679 -25.13 24.16 11.93
C LEU A 679 -26.38 24.85 11.37
N HIS A 680 -27.49 24.13 11.28
CA HIS A 680 -28.80 24.60 10.85
C HIS A 680 -29.86 23.54 11.21
N PRO A 681 -31.10 23.91 11.63
CA PRO A 681 -32.13 22.94 12.04
C PRO A 681 -32.46 21.84 11.01
N ARG A 682 -32.37 22.16 9.71
CA ARG A 682 -32.58 21.20 8.62
C ARG A 682 -31.44 20.18 8.44
N LEU A 683 -30.29 20.38 9.08
CA LEU A 683 -29.14 19.48 9.06
C LEU A 683 -29.04 18.61 10.32
N ASP A 684 -29.76 18.94 11.39
CA ASP A 684 -29.62 18.25 12.68
C ASP A 684 -29.90 16.74 12.54
N GLU A 685 -30.90 16.34 11.74
CA GLU A 685 -31.17 14.92 11.48
C GLU A 685 -30.07 14.25 10.64
N LEU A 686 -29.43 14.98 9.72
CA LEU A 686 -28.34 14.46 8.88
C LEU A 686 -27.06 14.21 9.68
N THR A 687 -26.77 15.06 10.67
CA THR A 687 -25.56 14.98 11.51
C THR A 687 -25.81 14.31 12.86
N LYS A 688 -27.03 13.86 13.13
CA LYS A 688 -27.42 13.17 14.37
C LYS A 688 -26.57 11.95 14.65
N GLU A 689 -26.40 11.08 13.64
CA GLU A 689 -25.55 9.87 13.74
C GLU A 689 -24.07 10.19 13.95
N THR A 690 -23.67 11.44 13.73
CA THR A 690 -22.29 11.92 13.87
C THR A 690 -22.14 13.02 14.91
N ASN A 691 -23.04 13.08 15.89
CA ASN A 691 -23.00 14.01 17.03
C ASN A 691 -22.89 15.50 16.62
N GLY A 692 -23.54 15.88 15.51
CA GLY A 692 -23.53 17.26 15.00
C GLY A 692 -22.36 17.59 14.05
N VAL A 693 -21.46 16.64 13.80
CA VAL A 693 -20.27 16.84 12.97
C VAL A 693 -20.52 16.37 11.53
N VAL A 694 -20.11 17.14 10.53
CA VAL A 694 -20.09 16.70 9.12
C VAL A 694 -18.83 15.85 8.89
N LEU A 695 -18.97 14.54 9.05
CA LEU A 695 -17.88 13.56 9.00
C LEU A 695 -17.75 12.90 7.62
N TYR A 696 -18.88 12.66 6.95
CA TYR A 696 -18.91 11.92 5.70
C TYR A 696 -19.00 12.83 4.46
N GLN A 697 -18.49 12.33 3.34
CA GLN A 697 -18.60 12.99 2.05
C GLN A 697 -20.07 13.09 1.61
N GLU A 698 -20.84 12.04 1.87
CA GLU A 698 -22.28 11.98 1.60
C GLU A 698 -23.06 13.02 2.42
N GLN A 699 -22.63 13.29 3.66
CA GLN A 699 -23.21 14.37 4.47
C GLN A 699 -22.95 15.73 3.85
N THR A 700 -21.74 16.00 3.34
CA THR A 700 -21.46 17.26 2.63
C THR A 700 -22.29 17.42 1.37
N MET A 701 -22.42 16.34 0.59
CA MET A 701 -23.26 16.36 -0.60
C MET A 701 -24.72 16.68 -0.23
N LYS A 702 -25.23 16.09 0.86
CA LYS A 702 -26.56 16.38 1.38
C LYS A 702 -26.70 17.78 1.96
N THR A 703 -25.66 18.32 2.60
CA THR A 703 -25.67 19.69 3.12
C THR A 703 -25.86 20.71 2.00
N VAL A 704 -25.09 20.63 0.92
CA VAL A 704 -25.21 21.57 -0.21
C VAL A 704 -26.50 21.35 -1.01
N GLN A 705 -27.04 20.13 -1.04
CA GLN A 705 -28.37 19.87 -1.58
C GLN A 705 -29.46 20.54 -0.73
N ILE A 706 -29.49 20.27 0.58
CA ILE A 706 -30.58 20.72 1.47
C ILE A 706 -30.59 22.24 1.63
N LEU A 707 -29.40 22.85 1.77
CA LEU A 707 -29.26 24.28 2.04
C LEU A 707 -29.06 25.13 0.79
N GLY A 708 -28.49 24.57 -0.29
CA GLY A 708 -28.21 25.31 -1.53
C GLY A 708 -29.10 24.91 -2.70
N GLY A 709 -29.88 23.83 -2.62
CA GLY A 709 -30.67 23.32 -3.76
C GLY A 709 -29.82 22.70 -4.88
N PHE A 710 -28.58 22.31 -4.60
CA PHE A 710 -27.73 21.62 -5.56
C PHE A 710 -28.34 20.26 -5.91
N THR A 711 -28.26 19.87 -7.19
CA THR A 711 -28.48 18.47 -7.55
C THR A 711 -27.39 17.59 -6.93
N LEU A 712 -27.69 16.30 -6.69
CA LEU A 712 -26.69 15.37 -6.14
C LEU A 712 -25.46 15.19 -7.06
N ALA A 713 -25.62 15.42 -8.36
CA ALA A 713 -24.53 15.43 -9.34
C ALA A 713 -23.60 16.65 -9.16
N GLU A 714 -24.15 17.84 -8.97
CA GLU A 714 -23.39 19.05 -8.65
C GLU A 714 -22.72 18.94 -7.27
N ALA A 715 -23.41 18.33 -6.31
CA ALA A 715 -22.90 18.08 -4.98
C ALA A 715 -21.67 17.15 -4.98
N ASP A 716 -21.63 16.10 -5.82
CA ASP A 716 -20.40 15.32 -6.03
C ASP A 716 -19.28 16.19 -6.64
N GLY A 717 -19.62 17.15 -7.49
CA GLY A 717 -18.70 18.18 -7.99
C GLY A 717 -18.04 19.01 -6.88
N VAL A 718 -18.84 19.48 -5.91
CA VAL A 718 -18.35 20.19 -4.71
C VAL A 718 -17.38 19.31 -3.93
N ARG A 719 -17.79 18.08 -3.61
CA ARG A 719 -16.94 17.10 -2.90
C ARG A 719 -15.63 16.83 -3.63
N LYS A 720 -15.64 16.68 -4.96
CA LYS A 720 -14.41 16.50 -5.78
C LYS A 720 -13.50 17.72 -5.72
N ALA A 721 -14.06 18.92 -5.79
CA ALA A 721 -13.28 20.17 -5.71
C ALA A 721 -12.57 20.28 -4.35
N ILE A 722 -13.28 20.01 -3.26
CA ILE A 722 -12.71 20.03 -1.91
C ILE A 722 -11.65 18.93 -1.75
N GLY A 723 -11.95 17.70 -2.17
CA GLY A 723 -11.02 16.57 -2.05
C GLY A 723 -9.72 16.76 -2.86
N LYS A 724 -9.77 17.45 -4.02
CA LYS A 724 -8.59 17.77 -4.83
C LYS A 724 -7.90 19.07 -4.42
N LYS A 725 -8.43 19.80 -3.44
CA LYS A 725 -7.96 21.16 -3.07
C LYS A 725 -7.88 22.10 -4.28
N ASP A 726 -8.83 21.98 -5.21
CA ASP A 726 -8.88 22.80 -6.43
C ASP A 726 -9.45 24.18 -6.09
N ALA A 727 -8.56 25.12 -5.77
CA ALA A 727 -8.93 26.46 -5.29
C ALA A 727 -9.87 27.21 -6.25
N SER A 728 -9.66 27.06 -7.57
CA SER A 728 -10.48 27.74 -8.57
C SER A 728 -11.92 27.20 -8.60
N LYS A 729 -12.07 25.86 -8.55
CA LYS A 729 -13.41 25.25 -8.53
C LYS A 729 -14.14 25.45 -7.21
N MET A 730 -13.43 25.41 -6.08
CA MET A 730 -14.02 25.65 -4.77
C MET A 730 -14.59 27.07 -4.69
N ALA A 731 -13.83 28.09 -5.11
CA ALA A 731 -14.31 29.48 -5.12
C ALA A 731 -15.60 29.63 -5.96
N LYS A 732 -15.61 29.08 -7.19
CA LYS A 732 -16.80 29.15 -8.07
C LYS A 732 -18.02 28.47 -7.46
N MET A 733 -17.86 27.27 -6.89
CA MET A 733 -18.97 26.53 -6.28
C MET A 733 -19.43 27.18 -4.98
N GLY A 734 -18.53 27.79 -4.23
CA GLY A 734 -18.85 28.51 -2.99
C GLY A 734 -19.70 29.74 -3.24
N GLU A 735 -19.34 30.55 -4.24
CA GLU A 735 -20.18 31.69 -4.65
C GLU A 735 -21.57 31.24 -5.09
N LEU A 736 -21.66 30.13 -5.84
CA LEU A 736 -22.95 29.56 -6.23
C LEU A 736 -23.77 29.11 -5.01
N PHE A 737 -23.14 28.41 -4.06
CA PHE A 737 -23.78 27.97 -2.82
C PHE A 737 -24.33 29.14 -2.01
N LYS A 738 -23.52 30.18 -1.78
CA LYS A 738 -23.92 31.36 -1.02
C LYS A 738 -25.11 32.06 -1.67
N ALA A 739 -25.08 32.24 -2.99
CA ALA A 739 -26.16 32.88 -3.73
C ALA A 739 -27.47 32.08 -3.66
N GLN A 740 -27.39 30.76 -3.79
CA GLN A 740 -28.58 29.91 -3.76
C GLN A 740 -29.14 29.71 -2.35
N ALA A 741 -28.29 29.63 -1.32
CA ALA A 741 -28.72 29.38 0.06
C ALA A 741 -29.65 30.47 0.61
N GLY A 742 -29.58 31.69 0.08
CA GLY A 742 -30.49 32.78 0.43
C GLY A 742 -31.92 32.62 -0.12
N ALA A 743 -32.16 31.71 -1.07
CA ALA A 743 -33.45 31.60 -1.75
C ALA A 743 -34.57 31.08 -0.83
N GLY A 744 -34.26 30.15 0.08
CA GLY A 744 -35.22 29.57 1.03
C GLY A 744 -36.00 28.37 0.49
N TRP A 745 -37.08 28.01 1.19
CA TRP A 745 -37.87 26.81 0.90
C TRP A 745 -39.34 27.12 0.65
N ILE A 746 -40.01 26.23 -0.08
CA ILE A 746 -41.46 26.23 -0.30
C ILE A 746 -42.01 24.84 -0.01
N ILE A 747 -43.32 24.75 0.25
CA ILE A 747 -44.04 23.48 0.36
C ILE A 747 -44.84 23.27 -0.92
N ILE A 748 -44.49 22.23 -1.67
CA ILE A 748 -45.25 21.77 -2.84
C ILE A 748 -46.30 20.75 -2.42
N GLN A 749 -47.41 20.72 -3.15
CA GLN A 749 -48.48 19.75 -3.01
C GLN A 749 -48.53 18.87 -4.26
N PHE A 750 -48.73 17.57 -4.05
CA PHE A 750 -48.90 16.57 -5.10
C PHE A 750 -50.38 16.31 -5.37
N GLU A 751 -50.69 15.75 -6.55
CA GLU A 751 -52.06 15.38 -6.92
C GLU A 751 -52.73 14.40 -5.94
N ASP A 752 -51.95 13.57 -5.25
CA ASP A 752 -52.46 12.63 -4.23
C ASP A 752 -52.76 13.30 -2.87
N GLY A 753 -52.59 14.62 -2.79
CA GLY A 753 -52.81 15.42 -1.59
C GLY A 753 -51.62 15.45 -0.61
N SER A 754 -50.55 14.69 -0.86
CA SER A 754 -49.33 14.76 -0.03
C SER A 754 -48.54 16.04 -0.30
N THR A 755 -47.73 16.46 0.68
CA THR A 755 -46.90 17.68 0.57
C THR A 755 -45.43 17.38 0.85
N GLN A 756 -44.55 18.18 0.25
CA GLN A 756 -43.10 18.07 0.44
C GLN A 756 -42.47 19.47 0.48
N SER A 757 -41.50 19.67 1.39
CA SER A 757 -40.68 20.88 1.38
C SER A 757 -39.54 20.74 0.38
N VAL A 758 -39.39 21.70 -0.52
CA VAL A 758 -38.32 21.75 -1.53
C VAL A 758 -37.60 23.09 -1.48
N HIS A 759 -36.32 23.10 -1.85
CA HIS A 759 -35.54 24.34 -1.89
C HIS A 759 -35.87 25.13 -3.17
N ARG A 760 -35.99 26.45 -3.08
CA ARG A 760 -36.45 27.29 -4.21
C ARG A 760 -35.47 27.36 -5.37
N ALA A 761 -34.17 27.21 -5.08
CA ALA A 761 -33.12 27.13 -6.10
C ALA A 761 -32.92 25.72 -6.68
N GLU A 762 -33.64 24.70 -6.18
CA GLU A 762 -33.49 23.32 -6.66
C GLU A 762 -34.11 23.16 -8.04
N HIS A 763 -33.31 22.66 -8.98
CA HIS A 763 -33.71 22.47 -10.36
C HIS A 763 -34.14 21.02 -10.59
N TRP A 764 -35.33 20.85 -11.13
CA TRP A 764 -35.93 19.57 -11.44
C TRP A 764 -36.03 19.41 -12.95
N LYS A 765 -35.96 18.16 -13.42
CA LYS A 765 -36.07 17.86 -14.84
C LYS A 765 -37.54 17.95 -15.27
N CYS A 766 -37.83 18.84 -16.22
CA CYS A 766 -39.14 19.05 -16.82
C CYS A 766 -39.03 18.84 -18.34
N GLY A 767 -39.22 17.60 -18.81
CA GLY A 767 -38.92 17.24 -20.20
C GLY A 767 -37.40 17.35 -20.48
N ASP A 768 -37.03 18.20 -21.44
CA ASP A 768 -35.62 18.45 -21.82
C ASP A 768 -34.98 19.64 -21.08
N THR A 769 -35.75 20.40 -20.30
CA THR A 769 -35.25 21.55 -19.54
C THR A 769 -35.17 21.24 -18.04
N LYS A 770 -34.36 22.02 -17.32
CA LYS A 770 -34.27 21.97 -15.86
C LYS A 770 -34.83 23.26 -15.30
N LEU A 771 -35.91 23.18 -14.52
CA LEU A 771 -36.63 24.34 -13.99
C LEU A 771 -36.80 24.22 -12.48
N THR A 772 -36.89 25.36 -11.78
CA THR A 772 -37.31 25.37 -10.37
C THR A 772 -38.81 25.09 -10.27
N ALA A 773 -39.28 24.64 -9.11
CA ALA A 773 -40.70 24.32 -8.93
C ALA A 773 -41.62 25.53 -9.21
N GLU A 774 -41.20 26.74 -8.80
CA GLU A 774 -41.93 27.99 -9.08
C GLU A 774 -42.00 28.28 -10.59
N HIS A 775 -40.89 28.10 -11.31
CA HIS A 775 -40.86 28.36 -12.74
C HIS A 775 -41.62 27.31 -13.55
N ALA A 776 -41.55 26.04 -13.18
CA ALA A 776 -42.31 24.98 -13.85
C ALA A 776 -43.82 25.21 -13.74
N LEU A 777 -44.30 25.49 -12.52
CA LEU A 777 -45.72 25.74 -12.25
C LEU A 777 -46.22 27.04 -12.92
N SER A 778 -45.43 28.12 -12.88
CA SER A 778 -45.79 29.38 -13.57
C SER A 778 -45.74 29.29 -15.09
N SER A 779 -44.92 28.39 -15.64
CA SER A 779 -44.82 28.14 -17.08
C SER A 779 -45.81 27.09 -17.57
N GLY A 780 -46.64 26.52 -16.69
CA GLY A 780 -47.61 25.47 -17.02
C GLY A 780 -46.96 24.16 -17.48
N VAL A 781 -45.73 23.89 -17.05
CA VAL A 781 -45.00 22.67 -17.38
C VAL A 781 -45.19 21.64 -16.27
N ASP A 782 -45.59 20.43 -16.65
CA ASP A 782 -45.75 19.31 -15.73
C ASP A 782 -44.44 19.00 -15.00
N LEU A 783 -44.47 19.15 -13.67
CA LEU A 783 -43.34 18.86 -12.79
C LEU A 783 -43.62 17.57 -12.02
N VAL A 784 -42.75 16.58 -12.18
CA VAL A 784 -42.82 15.30 -11.46
C VAL A 784 -41.67 15.22 -10.46
N ILE A 785 -41.99 15.08 -9.18
CA ILE A 785 -41.02 14.89 -8.09
C ILE A 785 -41.36 13.58 -7.37
N ASN A 786 -40.36 12.71 -7.17
CA ASN A 786 -40.55 11.39 -6.56
C ASN A 786 -41.69 10.56 -7.21
N GLY A 787 -41.79 10.60 -8.53
CA GLY A 787 -42.82 9.87 -9.28
C GLY A 787 -44.24 10.43 -9.18
N LYS A 788 -44.44 11.57 -8.51
CA LYS A 788 -45.74 12.22 -8.31
C LYS A 788 -45.79 13.56 -9.03
N LEU A 789 -46.92 13.85 -9.68
CA LEU A 789 -47.15 15.14 -10.33
C LEU A 789 -47.44 16.22 -9.28
N VAL A 790 -46.76 17.35 -9.39
CA VAL A 790 -46.93 18.51 -8.50
C VAL A 790 -48.15 19.30 -8.96
N SER A 791 -49.15 19.43 -8.08
CA SER A 791 -50.41 20.13 -8.35
C SER A 791 -50.34 21.63 -8.01
N GLY A 792 -49.41 22.06 -7.16
CA GLY A 792 -49.24 23.46 -6.80
C GLY A 792 -48.28 23.71 -5.63
N ILE A 793 -48.15 24.98 -5.23
CA ILE A 793 -47.42 25.42 -4.03
C ILE A 793 -48.45 25.77 -2.97
N VAL A 794 -48.25 25.29 -1.74
CA VAL A 794 -49.11 25.60 -0.60
C VAL A 794 -48.99 27.10 -0.27
N GLU A 795 -50.12 27.80 -0.25
CA GLU A 795 -50.15 29.24 0.01
C GLU A 795 -49.56 29.58 1.39
N GLY A 796 -48.74 30.63 1.47
CA GLY A 796 -48.06 31.04 2.70
C GLY A 796 -46.91 30.14 3.17
N SER A 797 -46.49 29.14 2.36
CA SER A 797 -45.45 28.18 2.75
C SER A 797 -44.00 28.63 2.56
N ILE A 798 -43.77 29.89 2.14
CA ILE A 798 -42.43 30.43 1.89
C ILE A 798 -41.69 30.54 3.22
N GLN A 799 -40.55 29.84 3.30
CA GLN A 799 -39.62 29.91 4.42
C GLN A 799 -38.35 30.65 3.97
N PRO A 800 -37.84 31.61 4.75
CA PRO A 800 -36.65 32.37 4.38
C PRO A 800 -35.41 31.46 4.29
N GLY A 801 -34.48 31.83 3.41
CA GLY A 801 -33.18 31.17 3.28
C GLY A 801 -32.15 31.63 4.33
N LEU A 802 -30.90 31.25 4.12
CA LEU A 802 -29.78 31.64 4.99
C LEU A 802 -29.39 33.10 4.79
N THR A 803 -28.92 33.75 5.86
CA THR A 803 -28.20 35.01 5.73
C THR A 803 -26.85 34.77 5.04
N GLU A 804 -26.32 35.79 4.37
CA GLU A 804 -25.02 35.71 3.70
C GLU A 804 -23.90 35.29 4.69
N GLU A 805 -23.92 35.87 5.89
CA GLU A 805 -23.00 35.52 6.99
C GLU A 805 -23.07 34.03 7.34
N LYS A 806 -24.29 33.47 7.47
CA LYS A 806 -24.46 32.06 7.84
C LYS A 806 -24.10 31.13 6.69
N ALA A 807 -24.39 31.51 5.44
CA ALA A 807 -24.00 30.75 4.27
C ALA A 807 -22.47 30.71 4.10
N ASN A 808 -21.78 31.83 4.36
CA ASN A 808 -20.32 31.90 4.40
C ASN A 808 -19.74 31.01 5.50
N GLU A 809 -20.26 31.10 6.73
CA GLU A 809 -19.82 30.29 7.87
C GLU A 809 -19.92 28.78 7.56
N ILE A 810 -21.03 28.34 6.98
CA ILE A 810 -21.24 26.93 6.62
C ILE A 810 -20.29 26.51 5.49
N TRP A 811 -20.10 27.34 4.46
CA TRP A 811 -19.20 27.01 3.37
C TRP A 811 -17.75 26.88 3.85
N GLU A 812 -17.26 27.83 4.66
CA GLU A 812 -15.93 27.79 5.26
C GLU A 812 -15.75 26.53 6.14
N ALA A 813 -16.78 26.14 6.88
CA ALA A 813 -16.78 24.89 7.64
C ALA A 813 -16.67 23.65 6.73
N LEU A 814 -17.36 23.63 5.59
CA LEU A 814 -17.26 22.54 4.60
C LEU A 814 -15.87 22.48 3.96
N GLU A 815 -15.28 23.61 3.58
CA GLU A 815 -13.93 23.66 3.02
C GLU A 815 -12.87 23.18 4.03
N LYS A 816 -12.94 23.69 5.27
CA LYS A 816 -12.01 23.34 6.34
C LYS A 816 -12.10 21.86 6.71
N ASN A 817 -13.32 21.32 6.80
CA ASN A 817 -13.54 19.93 7.21
C ASN A 817 -13.41 18.94 6.04
N GLY A 818 -13.61 19.39 4.79
CA GLY A 818 -13.71 18.50 3.65
C GLY A 818 -12.42 17.79 3.27
N ALA A 819 -11.25 18.31 3.66
CA ALA A 819 -9.98 17.60 3.55
C ALA A 819 -9.95 16.28 4.37
N TYR A 820 -10.80 16.17 5.38
CA TYR A 820 -10.80 15.07 6.35
C TYR A 820 -12.00 14.13 6.22
N GLN A 821 -12.97 14.47 5.36
CA GLN A 821 -14.19 13.70 5.17
C GLN A 821 -13.94 12.32 4.60
N PHE A 822 -14.73 11.37 5.09
CA PHE A 822 -14.61 9.97 4.71
C PHE A 822 -15.76 9.49 3.84
N ASN A 823 -15.54 8.49 3.00
CA ASN A 823 -16.60 7.86 2.22
C ASN A 823 -17.39 6.91 3.15
N LYS A 824 -18.67 7.21 3.41
CA LYS A 824 -19.51 6.43 4.32
C LYS A 824 -19.72 5.01 3.83
N SER A 825 -19.97 4.82 2.53
CA SER A 825 -20.19 3.47 1.96
C SER A 825 -18.98 2.54 2.16
N HIS A 826 -17.75 3.08 2.05
CA HIS A 826 -16.52 2.34 2.37
C HIS A 826 -16.42 2.01 3.86
N ALA A 827 -16.71 2.97 4.75
CA ALA A 827 -16.67 2.76 6.20
C ALA A 827 -17.65 1.67 6.65
N VAL A 828 -18.90 1.72 6.15
CA VAL A 828 -19.94 0.73 6.46
C VAL A 828 -19.48 -0.66 6.04
N ALA A 829 -19.01 -0.82 4.79
CA ALA A 829 -18.67 -2.13 4.27
C ALA A 829 -17.52 -2.80 5.03
N TYR A 830 -16.49 -2.05 5.41
CA TYR A 830 -15.39 -2.58 6.22
C TYR A 830 -15.80 -2.86 7.67
N THR A 831 -16.68 -2.03 8.22
CA THR A 831 -17.21 -2.23 9.57
C THR A 831 -18.06 -3.49 9.65
N LEU A 832 -18.77 -3.90 8.57
CA LEU A 832 -19.46 -5.19 8.52
C LEU A 832 -18.49 -6.36 8.73
N ILE A 833 -17.32 -6.33 8.09
CA ILE A 833 -16.29 -7.37 8.24
C ILE A 833 -15.74 -7.37 9.68
N SER A 834 -15.46 -6.19 10.25
CA SER A 834 -15.04 -6.05 11.65
C SER A 834 -16.10 -6.57 12.61
N TYR A 835 -17.37 -6.33 12.33
CA TYR A 835 -18.50 -6.79 13.13
C TYR A 835 -18.62 -8.31 13.10
N GLN A 836 -18.54 -8.92 11.92
CA GLN A 836 -18.53 -10.39 11.76
C GLN A 836 -17.38 -11.04 12.55
N ALA A 837 -16.19 -10.46 12.48
CA ALA A 837 -15.03 -10.94 13.25
C ALA A 837 -15.30 -10.85 14.77
N MET A 838 -15.90 -9.75 15.24
CA MET A 838 -16.25 -9.62 16.66
C MET A 838 -17.35 -10.58 17.08
N TRP A 839 -18.35 -10.81 16.22
CA TRP A 839 -19.41 -11.78 16.48
C TRP A 839 -18.83 -13.18 16.66
N LEU A 840 -17.93 -13.61 15.76
CA LEU A 840 -17.21 -14.89 15.91
C LEU A 840 -16.40 -14.93 17.21
N LYS A 841 -15.65 -13.88 17.53
CA LYS A 841 -14.90 -13.81 18.79
C LYS A 841 -15.79 -13.89 20.03
N THR A 842 -17.00 -13.35 19.96
CA THR A 842 -17.94 -13.30 21.09
C THR A 842 -18.54 -14.69 21.37
N TYR A 843 -18.92 -15.42 20.32
CA TYR A 843 -19.68 -16.68 20.45
C TYR A 843 -18.84 -17.95 20.23
N PHE A 844 -17.75 -17.85 19.47
CA PHE A 844 -16.85 -18.93 19.10
C PHE A 844 -15.38 -18.51 19.28
N PRO A 845 -14.98 -18.14 20.52
CA PRO A 845 -13.66 -17.55 20.76
C PRO A 845 -12.52 -18.52 20.40
N ALA A 846 -12.66 -19.82 20.66
CA ALA A 846 -11.61 -20.81 20.35
C ALA A 846 -11.31 -20.88 18.85
N GLU A 847 -12.36 -20.95 18.04
CA GLU A 847 -12.31 -20.98 16.58
C GLU A 847 -11.77 -19.67 16.01
N PHE A 848 -12.22 -18.53 16.57
CA PHE A 848 -11.70 -17.21 16.20
C PHE A 848 -10.21 -17.08 16.49
N PHE A 849 -9.74 -17.42 17.71
CA PHE A 849 -8.33 -17.29 18.08
C PHE A 849 -7.44 -18.26 17.29
N ALA A 850 -7.91 -19.49 17.04
CA ALA A 850 -7.20 -20.44 16.17
C ALA A 850 -7.02 -19.88 14.75
N ALA A 851 -8.08 -19.32 14.17
CA ALA A 851 -8.02 -18.69 12.85
C ALA A 851 -7.14 -17.44 12.85
N ALA A 852 -7.28 -16.57 13.86
CA ALA A 852 -6.51 -15.34 13.98
C ALA A 852 -5.00 -15.60 14.11
N LEU A 853 -4.59 -16.56 14.95
CA LEU A 853 -3.19 -16.97 15.11
C LEU A 853 -2.62 -17.74 13.89
N THR A 854 -3.48 -18.24 13.01
CA THR A 854 -3.06 -18.89 11.76
C THR A 854 -2.88 -17.88 10.62
N ILE A 855 -3.74 -16.87 10.55
CA ILE A 855 -3.86 -15.98 9.38
C ILE A 855 -3.19 -14.63 9.59
N LEU A 856 -3.25 -14.06 10.80
CA LEU A 856 -2.69 -12.74 11.08
C LEU A 856 -1.17 -12.79 11.24
N GLY A 857 -0.51 -11.63 11.13
CA GLY A 857 0.94 -11.54 11.24
C GLY A 857 1.49 -11.87 12.64
N GLU A 858 2.71 -12.41 12.67
CA GLU A 858 3.41 -12.78 13.91
C GLU A 858 3.56 -11.62 14.91
N ASP A 859 3.56 -10.37 14.43
CA ASP A 859 3.61 -9.16 15.24
C ASP A 859 2.40 -9.01 16.19
N LYS A 860 1.29 -9.68 15.86
CA LYS A 860 0.05 -9.69 16.65
C LYS A 860 -0.09 -10.88 17.59
N HIS A 861 0.73 -11.93 17.44
CA HIS A 861 0.55 -13.20 18.15
C HIS A 861 0.54 -13.02 19.67
N GLN A 862 1.51 -12.28 20.24
CA GLN A 862 1.61 -12.12 21.69
C GLN A 862 0.34 -11.48 22.29
N ASP A 863 -0.20 -10.46 21.62
CA ASP A 863 -1.42 -9.79 22.08
C ASP A 863 -2.64 -10.71 21.97
N LEU A 864 -2.72 -11.55 20.92
CA LEU A 864 -3.79 -12.53 20.70
C LEU A 864 -3.72 -13.69 21.69
N VAL A 865 -2.53 -14.23 21.97
CA VAL A 865 -2.34 -15.29 22.97
C VAL A 865 -2.76 -14.77 24.33
N ALA A 866 -2.29 -13.58 24.72
CA ALA A 866 -2.68 -12.96 25.99
C ALA A 866 -4.20 -12.70 26.07
N ASP A 867 -4.82 -12.28 24.98
CA ASP A 867 -6.28 -12.08 24.92
C ASP A 867 -7.05 -13.40 25.00
N SER A 868 -6.55 -14.48 24.41
CA SER A 868 -7.21 -15.80 24.45
C SER A 868 -7.31 -16.38 25.86
N VAL A 869 -6.35 -16.06 26.73
CA VAL A 869 -6.36 -16.48 28.14
C VAL A 869 -7.55 -15.91 28.90
N ASP A 870 -7.97 -14.68 28.59
CA ASP A 870 -9.16 -14.05 29.20
C ASP A 870 -10.47 -14.77 28.82
N TYR A 871 -10.44 -15.60 27.77
CA TYR A 871 -11.54 -16.48 27.33
C TYR A 871 -11.35 -17.93 27.80
N GLY A 872 -10.36 -18.22 28.64
CA GLY A 872 -10.06 -19.57 29.13
C GLY A 872 -9.40 -20.48 28.08
N ILE A 873 -8.78 -19.90 27.04
CA ILE A 873 -8.12 -20.63 25.95
C ILE A 873 -6.61 -20.55 26.14
N SER A 874 -5.94 -21.70 26.09
CA SER A 874 -4.48 -21.78 26.19
C SER A 874 -3.85 -22.16 24.85
N VAL A 875 -2.75 -21.50 24.49
CA VAL A 875 -1.96 -21.82 23.30
C VAL A 875 -0.76 -22.66 23.71
N LEU A 876 -0.63 -23.84 23.09
CA LEU A 876 0.36 -24.86 23.40
C LEU A 876 1.39 -25.01 22.27
N PRO A 877 2.60 -25.50 22.60
CA PRO A 877 3.58 -25.93 21.61
C PRO A 877 3.03 -26.99 20.65
N PRO A 878 3.66 -27.17 19.47
CA PRO A 878 3.23 -28.18 18.53
C PRO A 878 3.30 -29.58 19.14
N ASP A 879 2.34 -30.46 18.82
CA ASP A 879 2.39 -31.88 19.15
C ASP A 879 2.42 -32.71 17.85
N ILE A 880 3.29 -33.71 17.78
CA ILE A 880 3.55 -34.48 16.57
C ILE A 880 2.30 -35.21 16.03
N ASN A 881 1.35 -35.55 16.90
CA ASN A 881 0.12 -36.26 16.57
C ASN A 881 -1.10 -35.34 16.40
N ILE A 882 -1.04 -34.09 16.88
CA ILE A 882 -2.16 -33.14 16.79
C ILE A 882 -1.87 -32.07 15.74
N SER A 883 -0.77 -31.34 15.88
CA SER A 883 -0.45 -30.14 15.09
C SER A 883 -0.39 -30.38 13.58
N SER A 884 -0.59 -29.31 12.83
CA SER A 884 -0.57 -29.32 11.37
C SER A 884 0.10 -28.06 10.80
N GLN A 885 -0.38 -27.57 9.65
CA GLN A 885 0.00 -26.30 9.03
C GLN A 885 -0.75 -25.09 9.62
N ARG A 886 -1.80 -25.32 10.41
CA ARG A 886 -2.60 -24.30 11.08
C ARG A 886 -2.66 -24.57 12.58
N MET A 887 -3.25 -23.65 13.32
CA MET A 887 -3.51 -23.81 14.75
C MET A 887 -4.58 -24.89 14.95
N GLU A 888 -4.30 -25.99 15.64
CA GLU A 888 -5.28 -27.07 15.82
C GLU A 888 -6.02 -26.92 17.15
N ILE A 889 -7.33 -27.16 17.17
CA ILE A 889 -8.17 -27.04 18.36
C ILE A 889 -8.40 -28.43 18.96
N CYS A 890 -8.11 -28.60 20.25
CA CYS A 890 -8.38 -29.84 20.96
C CYS A 890 -8.98 -29.52 22.34
N ASP A 891 -10.11 -30.16 22.66
CA ASP A 891 -10.72 -30.04 23.99
C ASP A 891 -10.03 -30.97 24.97
N ILE A 892 -9.38 -30.37 25.97
CA ILE A 892 -8.66 -31.10 27.02
C ILE A 892 -9.19 -30.60 28.37
N ASP A 893 -9.65 -31.53 29.21
CA ASP A 893 -10.25 -31.24 30.52
C ASP A 893 -11.49 -30.32 30.47
N GLY A 894 -12.23 -30.36 29.36
CA GLY A 894 -13.42 -29.53 29.14
C GLY A 894 -13.13 -28.10 28.67
N PHE A 895 -11.87 -27.76 28.42
CA PHE A 895 -11.45 -26.45 27.91
C PHE A 895 -10.76 -26.58 26.55
N PRO A 896 -11.02 -25.68 25.60
CA PRO A 896 -10.34 -25.66 24.32
C PRO A 896 -8.87 -25.25 24.47
N LYS A 897 -7.96 -26.07 23.93
CA LYS A 897 -6.52 -25.77 23.82
C LYS A 897 -6.12 -25.68 22.35
N LEU A 898 -5.25 -24.72 22.03
CA LEU A 898 -4.81 -24.42 20.68
C LEU A 898 -3.36 -24.89 20.48
N PHE A 899 -3.11 -25.83 19.56
CA PHE A 899 -1.80 -26.38 19.29
C PHE A 899 -1.13 -25.68 18.11
N ALA A 900 0.05 -25.11 18.35
CA ALA A 900 0.81 -24.36 17.34
C ALA A 900 1.14 -25.21 16.10
N PRO A 901 1.14 -24.61 14.90
CA PRO A 901 1.59 -25.30 13.69
C PRO A 901 3.09 -25.56 13.75
N PHE A 902 3.58 -26.58 13.04
CA PHE A 902 5.02 -26.88 13.04
C PHE A 902 5.87 -25.75 12.45
N SER A 903 5.29 -24.93 11.56
CA SER A 903 5.94 -23.75 10.97
C SER A 903 6.21 -22.63 11.98
N ALA A 904 5.56 -22.65 13.16
CA ALA A 904 5.86 -21.71 14.24
C ALA A 904 7.26 -21.94 14.85
N ILE A 905 7.86 -23.10 14.61
CA ILE A 905 9.21 -23.42 15.09
C ILE A 905 10.24 -22.82 14.13
N LYS A 906 11.14 -21.99 14.67
CA LYS A 906 12.26 -21.38 13.96
C LYS A 906 13.06 -22.44 13.21
N GLY A 907 13.17 -22.26 11.90
CA GLY A 907 13.89 -23.18 11.00
C GLY A 907 13.02 -24.30 10.40
N CYS A 908 11.77 -24.46 10.82
CA CYS A 908 10.80 -25.34 10.18
C CYS A 908 10.05 -24.57 9.08
N SER A 909 10.31 -24.89 7.82
CA SER A 909 9.57 -24.31 6.69
C SER A 909 8.19 -24.96 6.54
N SER A 910 7.29 -24.34 5.77
CA SER A 910 6.01 -24.95 5.37
C SER A 910 6.19 -26.32 4.71
N ASN A 911 7.25 -26.50 3.91
CA ASN A 911 7.62 -27.80 3.33
C ASN A 911 8.06 -28.82 4.39
N GLY A 912 8.74 -28.36 5.45
CA GLY A 912 9.11 -29.21 6.59
C GLY A 912 7.87 -29.67 7.35
N SER A 913 6.94 -28.75 7.63
CA SER A 913 5.65 -29.05 8.24
C SER A 913 4.81 -30.04 7.40
N ASN A 914 4.77 -29.86 6.07
CA ASN A 914 4.06 -30.78 5.17
C ASN A 914 4.67 -32.19 5.22
N ALA A 915 5.99 -32.29 5.22
CA ALA A 915 6.68 -33.56 5.33
C ALA A 915 6.35 -34.33 6.62
N ILE A 916 6.10 -33.61 7.73
CA ILE A 916 5.68 -34.20 9.01
C ILE A 916 4.26 -34.75 8.91
N VAL A 917 3.32 -33.95 8.39
CA VAL A 917 1.91 -34.36 8.21
C VAL A 917 1.79 -35.55 7.23
N GLU A 918 2.52 -35.52 6.12
CA GLU A 918 2.60 -36.64 5.17
C GLU A 918 3.18 -37.90 5.80
N ALA A 919 4.21 -37.77 6.64
CA ALA A 919 4.78 -38.89 7.37
C ALA A 919 3.75 -39.48 8.36
N ARG A 920 2.97 -38.63 9.03
CA ARG A 920 1.90 -39.06 9.93
C ARG A 920 0.83 -39.85 9.19
N ALA A 921 0.43 -39.39 8.00
CA ALA A 921 -0.53 -40.09 7.16
C ALA A 921 -0.03 -41.47 6.70
N LYS A 922 1.25 -41.59 6.32
CA LYS A 922 1.86 -42.87 5.89
C LYS A 922 1.83 -43.96 6.95
N VAL A 923 1.79 -43.57 8.22
CA VAL A 923 1.78 -44.52 9.34
C VAL A 923 0.40 -44.75 9.95
N GLY A 924 -0.67 -44.39 9.25
CA GLY A 924 -2.04 -44.59 9.72
C GLY A 924 -2.56 -43.48 10.63
N GLY A 925 -1.95 -42.29 10.60
CA GLY A 925 -2.46 -41.08 11.24
C GLY A 925 -1.90 -40.79 12.63
N ARG A 926 -1.12 -41.70 13.23
CA ARG A 926 -0.53 -41.50 14.56
C ARG A 926 0.85 -42.14 14.67
N PHE A 927 1.80 -41.40 15.21
CA PHE A 927 3.10 -41.92 15.61
C PHE A 927 3.01 -42.54 17.01
N THR A 928 3.62 -43.71 17.20
CA THR A 928 3.71 -44.39 18.50
C THR A 928 5.07 -44.23 19.16
N SER A 929 6.09 -43.81 18.42
CA SER A 929 7.47 -43.62 18.91
C SER A 929 8.23 -42.62 18.04
N LYS A 930 9.32 -42.07 18.58
CA LYS A 930 10.19 -41.10 17.86
C LYS A 930 10.95 -41.78 16.71
N GLU A 931 11.31 -43.05 16.87
CA GLU A 931 11.98 -43.86 15.87
C GLU A 931 11.12 -44.01 14.62
N MET A 932 9.84 -44.33 14.81
CA MET A 932 8.84 -44.42 13.73
C MET A 932 8.69 -43.11 12.95
N PHE A 933 8.77 -41.96 13.64
CA PHE A 933 8.79 -40.66 12.96
C PHE A 933 10.06 -40.47 12.12
N ILE A 934 11.24 -40.75 12.69
CA ILE A 934 12.55 -40.58 12.03
C ILE A 934 12.68 -41.47 10.79
N ASP A 935 12.07 -42.66 10.80
CA ASP A 935 12.13 -43.62 9.70
C ASP A 935 11.31 -43.18 8.49
N VAL A 936 10.22 -42.43 8.70
CA VAL A 936 9.23 -42.11 7.64
C VAL A 936 9.33 -40.66 7.15
N VAL A 937 9.82 -39.74 7.99
CA VAL A 937 9.90 -38.32 7.63
C VAL A 937 10.94 -38.04 6.54
N ASN A 938 10.63 -37.13 5.62
CA ASN A 938 11.56 -36.72 4.58
C ASN A 938 12.71 -35.90 5.18
N LYS A 939 13.89 -36.53 5.30
CA LYS A 939 15.09 -35.94 5.93
C LYS A 939 15.66 -34.71 5.21
N ARG A 940 15.29 -34.47 3.94
CA ARG A 940 15.68 -33.27 3.19
C ARG A 940 14.81 -32.07 3.56
N SER A 941 13.51 -32.29 3.73
CA SER A 941 12.54 -31.24 4.10
C SER A 941 12.49 -31.00 5.61
N CYS A 942 12.62 -32.05 6.41
CA CYS A 942 12.73 -32.02 7.87
C CYS A 942 14.12 -32.56 8.26
N ASN A 943 15.11 -31.66 8.26
CA ASN A 943 16.49 -32.03 8.58
C ASN A 943 16.69 -32.24 10.09
N SER A 944 17.85 -32.76 10.50
CA SER A 944 18.16 -33.05 11.91
C SER A 944 17.94 -31.85 12.84
N ARG A 945 18.27 -30.63 12.39
CA ARG A 945 18.06 -29.41 13.18
C ARG A 945 16.58 -29.17 13.48
N VAL A 946 15.69 -29.43 12.52
CA VAL A 946 14.23 -29.30 12.75
C VAL A 946 13.76 -30.34 13.76
N ILE A 947 14.28 -31.56 13.69
CA ILE A 947 13.96 -32.65 14.63
C ILE A 947 14.42 -32.30 16.04
N ASP A 948 15.63 -31.76 16.19
CA ASP A 948 16.16 -31.32 17.49
C ASP A 948 15.31 -30.19 18.08
N HIS A 949 14.90 -29.23 17.25
CA HIS A 949 14.02 -28.15 17.69
C HIS A 949 12.63 -28.65 18.12
N LEU A 950 12.04 -29.61 17.39
CA LEU A 950 10.78 -30.25 17.76
C LEU A 950 10.88 -30.93 19.14
N ASP A 951 12.01 -31.58 19.41
CA ASP A 951 12.26 -32.25 20.68
C ASP A 951 12.38 -31.25 21.83
N LEU A 952 13.13 -30.15 21.63
CA LEU A 952 13.32 -29.11 22.64
C LEU A 952 12.01 -28.44 23.04
N VAL A 953 11.13 -28.13 22.08
CA VAL A 953 9.84 -27.49 22.37
C VAL A 953 8.79 -28.44 22.95
N GLY A 954 9.06 -29.75 22.95
CA GLY A 954 8.19 -30.77 23.55
C GLY A 954 7.23 -31.46 22.59
N ALA A 955 7.46 -31.38 21.27
CA ALA A 955 6.53 -31.93 20.28
C ALA A 955 6.41 -33.46 20.29
N PHE A 956 7.39 -34.16 20.85
CA PHE A 956 7.38 -35.63 21.01
C PHE A 956 6.89 -36.09 22.38
N ALA A 957 6.50 -35.18 23.28
CA ALA A 957 6.17 -35.52 24.67
C ALA A 957 5.01 -36.55 24.78
N SER A 958 4.08 -36.56 23.83
CA SER A 958 2.96 -37.52 23.82
C SER A 958 3.34 -38.94 23.38
N ILE A 959 4.55 -39.15 22.84
CA ILE A 959 5.00 -40.46 22.30
C ILE A 959 6.32 -40.94 22.91
N VAL A 960 7.01 -40.12 23.70
CA VAL A 960 8.24 -40.47 24.40
C VAL A 960 7.93 -40.71 25.88
N PRO A 961 8.05 -41.95 26.38
CA PRO A 961 7.87 -42.24 27.81
C PRO A 961 8.81 -41.41 28.68
N ASP A 962 8.34 -40.99 29.86
CA ASP A 962 9.07 -40.19 30.84
C ASP A 962 9.59 -38.82 30.35
N SER A 963 9.21 -38.40 29.14
CA SER A 963 9.49 -37.06 28.65
C SER A 963 8.67 -36.03 29.44
N PRO A 964 9.28 -34.91 29.89
CA PRO A 964 8.53 -33.78 30.42
C PRO A 964 7.47 -33.32 29.42
N PRO A 965 6.24 -32.99 29.87
CA PRO A 965 5.17 -32.50 29.01
C PRO A 965 5.59 -31.20 28.31
N ALA A 966 4.89 -30.83 27.24
CA ALA A 966 5.16 -29.59 26.53
C ALA A 966 4.98 -28.33 27.42
N THR A 967 4.19 -28.41 28.48
CA THR A 967 3.96 -27.34 29.45
C THR A 967 4.96 -27.32 30.62
N ASP A 968 6.00 -28.16 30.56
CA ASP A 968 7.01 -28.20 31.61
C ASP A 968 7.93 -26.98 31.57
N GLU A 969 8.21 -26.39 32.73
CA GLU A 969 9.05 -25.19 32.86
C GLU A 969 10.45 -25.37 32.25
N SER A 970 11.00 -26.59 32.24
CA SER A 970 12.31 -26.87 31.64
C SER A 970 12.35 -26.60 30.13
N ARG A 971 11.19 -26.56 29.46
CA ARG A 971 11.06 -26.34 28.01
C ARG A 971 10.82 -24.87 27.64
N HIS A 972 10.37 -24.03 28.59
CA HIS A 972 9.98 -22.64 28.32
C HIS A 972 11.12 -21.81 27.70
N LYS A 973 12.37 -22.07 28.12
CA LYS A 973 13.55 -21.42 27.54
C LYS A 973 13.71 -21.73 26.05
N SER A 974 13.64 -23.00 25.68
CA SER A 974 13.73 -23.41 24.28
C SER A 974 12.52 -22.97 23.47
N GLN A 975 11.32 -22.99 24.06
CA GLN A 975 10.11 -22.52 23.39
C GLN A 975 10.17 -21.02 23.11
N ALA A 976 10.60 -20.19 24.06
CA ALA A 976 10.74 -18.76 23.82
C ALA A 976 11.75 -18.44 22.72
N GLU A 977 12.87 -19.17 22.68
CA GLU A 977 13.89 -18.99 21.63
C GLU A 977 13.40 -19.45 20.24
N LEU A 978 12.66 -20.56 20.19
CA LEU A 978 12.31 -21.23 18.93
C LEU A 978 10.93 -20.85 18.39
N MET A 979 10.00 -20.40 19.24
CA MET A 979 8.62 -20.08 18.86
C MET A 979 8.27 -18.60 19.04
N GLY A 980 9.15 -17.82 19.69
CA GLY A 980 9.02 -16.36 19.80
C GLY A 980 7.69 -15.91 20.39
N ASN A 981 6.92 -15.16 19.60
CA ASN A 981 5.74 -14.39 20.04
C ASN A 981 4.55 -15.24 20.51
N LEU A 982 4.59 -16.57 20.36
CA LEU A 982 3.57 -17.46 20.91
C LEU A 982 3.78 -17.77 22.40
N VAL A 983 5.01 -17.58 22.89
CA VAL A 983 5.34 -17.80 24.31
C VAL A 983 5.20 -16.48 25.04
N ILE A 984 4.14 -16.37 25.83
CA ILE A 984 3.86 -15.16 26.60
C ILE A 984 4.29 -15.28 28.05
N GLU A 985 4.83 -16.40 28.50
CA GLU A 985 5.25 -16.59 29.90
C GLU A 985 6.66 -16.05 30.14
N ALA A 986 6.92 -15.65 31.39
CA ALA A 986 8.26 -15.21 31.77
C ALA A 986 9.19 -16.43 31.83
N VAL A 987 10.26 -16.42 31.05
CA VAL A 987 11.24 -17.52 31.07
C VAL A 987 12.13 -17.39 32.29
N LYS A 988 12.28 -18.49 33.03
CA LYS A 988 13.23 -18.60 34.14
C LYS A 988 14.66 -18.69 33.60
N THR A 989 15.53 -17.83 34.14
CA THR A 989 16.94 -17.80 33.73
C THR A 989 17.75 -18.90 34.40
N SER A 990 18.82 -19.36 33.74
CA SER A 990 19.64 -20.49 34.23
C SER A 990 20.69 -20.10 35.28
N ARG A 991 20.89 -18.80 35.48
CA ARG A 991 21.88 -18.20 36.37
C ARG A 991 21.20 -17.29 37.40
N LYS A 992 21.88 -17.01 38.51
CA LYS A 992 21.43 -16.00 39.48
C LYS A 992 22.03 -14.64 39.15
N PHE A 993 21.34 -13.55 39.49
CA PHE A 993 21.94 -12.22 39.44
C PHE A 993 22.92 -12.09 40.61
N ILE A 994 24.21 -12.05 40.31
CA ILE A 994 25.30 -11.99 41.28
C ILE A 994 26.01 -10.65 41.16
N MET A 995 26.04 -9.89 42.26
CA MET A 995 26.84 -8.67 42.39
C MET A 995 27.96 -8.89 43.40
N ASP A 996 29.10 -9.40 42.93
CA ASP A 996 30.31 -9.58 43.74
C ASP A 996 31.17 -8.29 43.79
N GLU A 997 32.22 -8.28 44.63
CA GLU A 997 33.11 -7.12 44.76
C GLU A 997 33.78 -6.75 43.44
N LYS A 998 34.11 -7.75 42.62
CA LYS A 998 34.74 -7.56 41.30
C LYS A 998 33.80 -6.88 40.31
N THR A 999 32.53 -7.32 40.25
CA THR A 999 31.52 -6.73 39.36
C THR A 999 31.18 -5.31 39.81
N ASN A 1000 31.05 -5.07 41.12
CA ASN A 1000 30.90 -3.72 41.66
C ASN A 1000 32.09 -2.82 41.31
N ALA A 1001 33.33 -3.33 41.40
CA ALA A 1001 34.53 -2.57 41.01
C ALA A 1001 34.52 -2.22 39.51
N ASN A 1002 34.15 -3.17 38.64
CA ASN A 1002 34.07 -2.95 37.20
C ASN A 1002 32.97 -1.94 36.83
N ILE A 1003 31.82 -2.00 37.48
CA ILE A 1003 30.74 -1.01 37.29
C ILE A 1003 31.21 0.37 37.76
N ASN A 1004 31.90 0.47 38.89
CA ASN A 1004 32.47 1.74 39.36
C ASN A 1004 33.51 2.31 38.39
N LEU A 1005 34.36 1.46 37.80
CA LEU A 1005 35.28 1.87 36.74
C LEU A 1005 34.54 2.38 35.51
N LEU A 1006 33.46 1.70 35.10
CA LEU A 1006 32.59 2.15 34.00
C LEU A 1006 31.96 3.52 34.34
N MET A 1007 31.42 3.71 35.54
CA MET A 1007 30.84 5.00 35.96
C MET A 1007 31.87 6.13 35.95
N ASN A 1008 33.10 5.87 36.40
CA ASN A 1008 34.17 6.86 36.36
C ASN A 1008 34.59 7.21 34.92
N ARG A 1009 34.59 6.21 34.04
CA ARG A 1009 34.82 6.43 32.61
C ARG A 1009 33.71 7.28 31.98
N ILE A 1010 32.45 6.99 32.28
CA ILE A 1010 31.31 7.79 31.82
C ILE A 1010 31.44 9.24 32.30
N ALA A 1011 31.75 9.45 33.60
CA ALA A 1011 31.90 10.77 34.17
C ALA A 1011 33.00 11.60 33.48
N ALA A 1012 34.10 10.95 33.08
CA ALA A 1012 35.20 11.60 32.38
C ALA A 1012 34.88 11.89 30.90
N GLU A 1013 34.32 10.91 30.17
CA GLU A 1013 34.03 11.06 28.73
C GLU A 1013 32.85 12.01 28.45
N THR A 1014 31.90 12.12 29.38
CA THR A 1014 30.73 13.03 29.25
C THR A 1014 30.93 14.39 29.90
N GLY A 1015 32.05 14.60 30.62
CA GLY A 1015 32.35 15.84 31.34
C GLY A 1015 31.45 16.11 32.55
N LEU A 1016 30.63 15.14 32.99
CA LEU A 1016 29.70 15.30 34.11
C LEU A 1016 30.38 15.27 35.48
N GLY A 1017 31.53 14.61 35.62
CA GLY A 1017 32.27 14.54 36.89
C GLY A 1017 31.41 14.02 38.05
N GLU A 1018 31.33 14.79 39.14
CA GLU A 1018 30.52 14.47 40.33
C GLU A 1018 29.01 14.60 40.10
N ASN A 1019 28.57 15.28 39.03
CA ASN A 1019 27.15 15.45 38.69
C ASN A 1019 26.56 14.24 37.96
N LEU A 1020 27.34 13.19 37.70
CA LEU A 1020 26.86 11.95 37.12
C LEU A 1020 25.95 11.23 38.12
N VAL A 1021 24.71 10.93 37.72
CA VAL A 1021 23.80 10.12 38.52
C VAL A 1021 24.18 8.65 38.39
N ARG A 1022 24.60 8.05 39.50
CA ARG A 1022 25.10 6.67 39.57
C ARG A 1022 23.99 5.66 39.85
N PRO A 1023 24.13 4.41 39.38
CA PRO A 1023 23.18 3.35 39.68
C PRO A 1023 23.15 3.04 41.18
N LYS A 1024 21.96 2.72 41.68
CA LYS A 1024 21.75 2.29 43.07
C LYS A 1024 21.66 0.77 43.11
N THR A 1025 22.61 0.14 43.79
CA THR A 1025 22.69 -1.33 43.88
C THR A 1025 22.26 -1.81 45.27
N GLY A 1026 21.25 -2.66 45.33
CA GLY A 1026 20.88 -3.38 46.55
C GLY A 1026 21.94 -4.38 46.99
N ARG A 1027 21.88 -4.86 48.25
CA ARG A 1027 22.89 -5.80 48.79
C ARG A 1027 22.87 -7.17 48.11
N LYS A 1028 21.71 -7.62 47.60
CA LYS A 1028 21.52 -8.90 46.93
C LYS A 1028 20.51 -8.73 45.79
N PRO A 1029 20.87 -8.03 44.70
CA PRO A 1029 19.92 -7.72 43.66
C PRO A 1029 19.45 -8.99 42.94
N LYS A 1030 18.14 -9.09 42.73
CA LYS A 1030 17.46 -10.18 42.03
C LYS A 1030 17.08 -9.78 40.60
N PHE A 1031 16.88 -8.49 40.35
CA PHE A 1031 16.53 -7.94 39.05
C PHE A 1031 17.06 -6.50 38.87
N MET A 1032 17.06 -6.03 37.63
CA MET A 1032 17.48 -4.68 37.26
C MET A 1032 16.27 -3.83 36.81
N ILE A 1033 16.20 -2.57 37.24
CA ILE A 1033 15.26 -1.57 36.71
C ILE A 1033 16.05 -0.56 35.89
N ILE A 1034 15.62 -0.31 34.65
CA ILE A 1034 16.23 0.67 33.75
C ILE A 1034 15.20 1.77 33.45
N LEU A 1035 15.43 2.98 33.95
CA LEU A 1035 14.63 4.16 33.67
C LEU A 1035 15.11 4.85 32.37
N ASP A 1036 14.25 5.65 31.74
CA ASP A 1036 14.66 6.52 30.62
C ASP A 1036 15.77 7.49 31.01
N GLY A 1037 15.70 8.08 32.20
CA GLY A 1037 16.70 9.03 32.67
C GLY A 1037 16.50 9.46 34.11
N ALA A 1038 17.51 10.14 34.65
CA ALA A 1038 17.49 10.67 36.02
C ALA A 1038 16.46 11.81 36.16
N SER A 1039 15.74 11.81 37.29
CA SER A 1039 14.88 12.92 37.71
C SER A 1039 15.71 14.06 38.33
N LYS A 1040 15.08 15.22 38.56
CA LYS A 1040 15.72 16.32 39.31
C LYS A 1040 16.12 15.91 40.74
N GLY A 1041 15.34 15.03 41.39
CA GLY A 1041 15.66 14.51 42.73
C GLY A 1041 16.83 13.51 42.73
N ASP A 1042 16.98 12.74 41.64
CA ASP A 1042 18.14 11.85 41.48
C ASP A 1042 19.43 12.67 41.30
N ALA A 1043 19.35 13.81 40.62
CA ALA A 1043 20.49 14.71 40.44
C ALA A 1043 21.00 15.31 41.75
N SER A 1044 20.11 15.71 42.68
CA SER A 1044 20.53 16.27 43.97
C SER A 1044 21.21 15.26 44.90
N SER A 1045 20.97 13.96 44.68
CA SER A 1045 21.55 12.87 45.45
C SER A 1045 22.67 12.12 44.71
N CYS A 1046 22.89 12.46 43.44
CA CYS A 1046 23.72 11.74 42.48
C CYS A 1046 23.45 10.22 42.41
N MET A 1047 22.26 9.77 42.80
CA MET A 1047 21.90 8.35 42.90
C MET A 1047 20.46 8.13 42.40
N PHE A 1048 20.25 7.10 41.59
CA PHE A 1048 18.92 6.77 41.08
C PHE A 1048 17.95 6.32 42.18
N MET A 1049 16.73 6.87 42.15
CA MET A 1049 15.63 6.62 43.06
C MET A 1049 16.00 6.82 44.54
N GLU A 1050 16.98 7.66 44.87
CA GLU A 1050 17.27 8.04 46.25
C GLU A 1050 16.15 8.94 46.79
N SER A 1051 15.80 9.99 46.05
CA SER A 1051 14.70 10.90 46.37
C SER A 1051 13.63 10.88 45.26
N GLY A 1052 12.34 10.88 45.64
CA GLY A 1052 11.22 10.76 44.69
C GLY A 1052 10.78 9.32 44.35
N TYR A 1053 9.90 9.18 43.36
CA TYR A 1053 9.27 7.92 42.91
C TYR A 1053 8.50 7.15 44.01
N ASN A 1054 7.88 7.86 44.95
CA ASN A 1054 7.24 7.24 46.13
C ASN A 1054 6.16 6.23 45.75
N GLU A 1055 5.30 6.55 44.78
CA GLU A 1055 4.26 5.65 44.28
C GLU A 1055 4.85 4.38 43.64
N PHE A 1056 5.85 4.54 42.77
CA PHE A 1056 6.52 3.39 42.15
C PHE A 1056 7.26 2.51 43.17
N LYS A 1057 7.89 3.12 44.17
CA LYS A 1057 8.49 2.40 45.31
C LYS A 1057 7.43 1.65 46.11
N ALA A 1058 6.26 2.24 46.32
CA ALA A 1058 5.14 1.58 46.99
C ALA A 1058 4.63 0.38 46.18
N ILE A 1059 4.47 0.50 44.87
CA ILE A 1059 4.10 -0.61 43.98
C ILE A 1059 5.11 -1.77 44.07
N LEU A 1060 6.41 -1.48 44.01
CA LEU A 1060 7.46 -2.48 44.16
C LEU A 1060 7.42 -3.17 45.52
N THR A 1061 7.22 -2.39 46.60
CA THR A 1061 7.15 -2.92 47.97
C THR A 1061 5.91 -3.78 48.17
N ASN A 1062 4.76 -3.37 47.64
CA ASN A 1062 3.50 -4.12 47.71
C ASN A 1062 3.57 -5.44 46.94
N ALA A 1063 4.39 -5.50 45.87
CA ALA A 1063 4.67 -6.73 45.15
C ALA A 1063 5.71 -7.63 45.85
N GLY A 1064 6.16 -7.29 47.07
CA GLY A 1064 7.06 -8.11 47.89
C GLY A 1064 8.55 -7.84 47.70
N PHE A 1065 8.95 -6.86 46.89
CA PHE A 1065 10.37 -6.54 46.68
C PHE A 1065 10.92 -5.59 47.73
N LEU A 1066 12.10 -5.91 48.26
CA LEU A 1066 12.86 -4.99 49.11
C LEU A 1066 13.82 -4.14 48.26
N LEU A 1067 14.16 -2.92 48.68
CA LEU A 1067 15.20 -2.11 48.01
C LEU A 1067 16.55 -2.82 47.91
N GLY A 1068 16.82 -3.79 48.80
CA GLY A 1068 18.01 -4.64 48.75
C GLY A 1068 18.03 -5.66 47.60
N ASP A 1069 16.87 -5.93 46.99
CA ASP A 1069 16.67 -6.89 45.88
C ASP A 1069 16.80 -6.23 44.50
N ILE A 1070 17.08 -4.94 44.42
CA ILE A 1070 16.98 -4.18 43.16
C ILE A 1070 18.32 -3.56 42.77
N TYR A 1071 18.68 -3.68 41.50
CA TYR A 1071 19.68 -2.83 40.85
C TYR A 1071 18.94 -1.76 40.03
N ILE A 1072 19.01 -0.49 40.42
CA ILE A 1072 18.27 0.61 39.78
C ILE A 1072 19.22 1.50 39.02
N THR A 1073 18.88 1.76 37.76
CA THR A 1073 19.70 2.54 36.85
C THR A 1073 18.83 3.22 35.79
N GLY A 1074 19.44 3.95 34.87
CA GLY A 1074 18.73 4.57 33.75
C GLY A 1074 19.63 4.81 32.56
N VAL A 1075 19.03 4.91 31.37
CA VAL A 1075 19.76 5.18 30.12
C VAL A 1075 20.50 6.51 30.28
N MET A 1076 19.76 7.59 30.55
CA MET A 1076 20.37 8.90 30.77
C MET A 1076 20.81 9.06 32.23
N LYS A 1077 22.12 9.18 32.44
CA LYS A 1077 22.74 9.37 33.77
C LYS A 1077 22.79 10.83 34.23
N LYS A 1078 21.94 11.68 33.66
CA LYS A 1078 21.77 13.09 33.98
C LYS A 1078 20.30 13.52 33.85
N PRO A 1079 19.83 14.54 34.60
CA PRO A 1079 18.53 15.14 34.36
C PRO A 1079 18.52 15.86 33.01
N LYS A 1080 17.32 16.17 32.51
CA LYS A 1080 17.18 17.07 31.34
C LYS A 1080 17.67 18.47 31.71
N ASP A 1081 18.29 19.15 30.74
CA ASP A 1081 18.71 20.54 30.90
C ASP A 1081 17.50 21.44 31.19
N GLU A 1082 17.70 22.54 31.94
CA GLU A 1082 16.60 23.42 32.32
C GLU A 1082 15.87 23.99 31.10
N GLY A 1083 14.54 23.84 31.07
CA GLY A 1083 13.69 24.26 29.95
C GLY A 1083 13.64 23.31 28.75
N ALA A 1084 14.47 22.24 28.72
CA ALA A 1084 14.50 21.29 27.61
C ALA A 1084 13.35 20.26 27.69
N LYS A 1085 12.61 20.07 26.58
CA LYS A 1085 11.54 19.05 26.49
C LYS A 1085 12.09 17.62 26.34
N SER A 1086 13.27 17.46 25.74
CA SER A 1086 13.93 16.17 25.46
C SER A 1086 15.44 16.26 25.65
N TYR A 1087 16.10 15.11 25.81
CA TYR A 1087 17.57 15.03 25.78
C TYR A 1087 18.12 15.26 24.37
N SER A 1088 19.38 15.69 24.26
CA SER A 1088 20.05 15.81 22.96
C SER A 1088 20.25 14.41 22.32
N LYS A 1089 20.18 14.33 20.98
CA LYS A 1089 20.41 13.06 20.26
C LYS A 1089 21.82 12.50 20.51
N GLU A 1090 22.81 13.38 20.68
CA GLU A 1090 24.20 13.03 20.95
C GLU A 1090 24.36 12.39 22.33
N ASP A 1091 23.76 13.01 23.36
CA ASP A 1091 23.72 12.41 24.70
C ASP A 1091 23.03 11.04 24.68
N ILE A 1092 21.86 10.93 24.04
CA ILE A 1092 21.12 9.66 23.97
C ILE A 1092 21.99 8.57 23.35
N SER A 1093 22.71 8.85 22.26
CA SER A 1093 23.59 7.89 21.61
C SER A 1093 24.71 7.41 22.54
N ILE A 1094 25.44 8.36 23.14
CA ILE A 1094 26.57 8.08 24.03
C ILE A 1094 26.12 7.27 25.25
N PHE A 1095 25.08 7.74 25.93
CA PHE A 1095 24.56 7.06 27.13
C PHE A 1095 23.95 5.69 26.83
N THR A 1096 23.39 5.50 25.63
CA THR A 1096 22.90 4.18 25.20
C THR A 1096 24.03 3.16 25.08
N GLU A 1097 25.19 3.53 24.52
CA GLU A 1097 26.35 2.64 24.42
C GLU A 1097 26.91 2.27 25.80
N PHE A 1098 26.99 3.25 26.70
CA PHE A 1098 27.39 3.00 28.07
C PHE A 1098 26.40 2.12 28.83
N MET A 1099 25.11 2.31 28.64
CA MET A 1099 24.07 1.49 29.25
C MET A 1099 24.16 0.02 28.79
N LYS A 1100 24.49 -0.23 27.51
CA LYS A 1100 24.76 -1.59 27.03
C LYS A 1100 25.97 -2.23 27.72
N SER A 1101 27.04 -1.45 27.89
CA SER A 1101 28.24 -1.90 28.62
C SER A 1101 27.92 -2.22 30.09
N GLU A 1102 27.06 -1.42 30.74
CA GLU A 1102 26.62 -1.65 32.11
C GLU A 1102 25.80 -2.93 32.24
N ILE A 1103 24.88 -3.19 31.31
CA ILE A 1103 24.09 -4.42 31.25
C ILE A 1103 25.02 -5.64 31.07
N GLU A 1104 26.02 -5.55 30.19
CA GLU A 1104 26.97 -6.63 29.92
C GLU A 1104 27.85 -6.95 31.14
N LEU A 1105 28.21 -5.93 31.93
CA LEU A 1105 28.95 -6.11 33.18
C LEU A 1105 28.06 -6.67 34.30
N ALA A 1106 26.89 -6.08 34.51
CA ALA A 1106 25.99 -6.45 35.61
C ALA A 1106 25.34 -7.83 35.38
N LYS A 1107 25.14 -8.23 34.12
CA LYS A 1107 24.46 -9.47 33.73
C LYS A 1107 23.19 -9.69 34.56
N PRO A 1108 22.16 -8.85 34.45
CA PRO A 1108 20.89 -9.07 35.15
C PRO A 1108 20.15 -10.29 34.62
N THR A 1109 19.41 -11.00 35.46
CA THR A 1109 18.53 -12.12 35.07
C THR A 1109 17.16 -11.64 34.61
N TYR A 1110 16.60 -10.67 35.31
CA TYR A 1110 15.35 -10.01 34.96
C TYR A 1110 15.58 -8.52 34.84
N ILE A 1111 14.95 -7.89 33.84
CA ILE A 1111 15.09 -6.46 33.56
C ILE A 1111 13.70 -5.86 33.44
N LEU A 1112 13.40 -4.82 34.21
CA LEU A 1112 12.21 -3.99 34.04
C LEU A 1112 12.63 -2.69 33.35
N THR A 1113 12.25 -2.54 32.08
CA THR A 1113 12.48 -1.29 31.34
C THR A 1113 11.30 -0.35 31.56
N CYS A 1114 11.61 0.90 31.91
CA CYS A 1114 10.63 1.90 32.33
C CYS A 1114 10.76 3.14 31.43
N GLY A 1115 10.02 3.12 30.33
CA GLY A 1115 10.00 4.21 29.35
C GLY A 1115 10.53 3.84 27.96
N SER A 1116 10.53 4.84 27.08
CA SER A 1116 10.75 4.66 25.64
C SER A 1116 12.21 4.39 25.26
N MET A 1117 13.16 5.08 25.90
CA MET A 1117 14.59 4.89 25.68
C MET A 1117 15.06 3.57 26.30
N ALA A 1118 14.57 3.24 27.49
CA ALA A 1118 14.85 1.98 28.15
C ALA A 1118 14.33 0.78 27.35
N SER A 1119 13.09 0.83 26.86
CA SER A 1119 12.52 -0.23 26.00
C SER A 1119 13.31 -0.37 24.69
N GLY A 1120 13.74 0.76 24.12
CA GLY A 1120 14.51 0.82 22.87
C GLY A 1120 15.88 0.17 22.92
N LEU A 1121 16.43 -0.11 24.12
CA LEU A 1121 17.66 -0.89 24.29
C LEU A 1121 17.53 -2.32 23.77
N PHE A 1122 16.32 -2.88 23.87
CA PHE A 1122 16.05 -4.29 23.60
C PHE A 1122 15.17 -4.47 22.35
N ASN A 1123 14.13 -3.63 22.20
CA ASN A 1123 13.22 -3.69 21.07
C ASN A 1123 12.99 -2.31 20.45
N ASN A 1124 13.58 -2.10 19.27
CA ASN A 1124 13.44 -0.88 18.46
C ASN A 1124 12.57 -1.08 17.20
N LYS A 1125 11.95 -2.26 17.06
CA LYS A 1125 11.10 -2.62 15.92
C LYS A 1125 9.65 -2.24 16.18
N SER A 1126 9.19 -2.43 17.41
CA SER A 1126 7.84 -2.10 17.86
C SER A 1126 7.80 -0.69 18.45
N LYS A 1127 6.63 -0.04 18.45
CA LYS A 1127 6.46 1.22 19.18
C LYS A 1127 6.53 0.92 20.68
N PRO A 1128 7.23 1.75 21.49
CA PRO A 1128 7.33 1.51 22.93
C PRO A 1128 5.98 1.40 23.65
N SER A 1129 4.96 2.11 23.19
CA SER A 1129 3.59 2.02 23.73
C SER A 1129 2.97 0.62 23.58
N ASP A 1130 3.32 -0.08 22.50
CA ASP A 1130 2.77 -1.39 22.17
C ASP A 1130 3.53 -2.49 22.92
N LEU A 1131 4.73 -2.18 23.43
CA LEU A 1131 5.54 -3.08 24.24
C LEU A 1131 5.09 -3.12 25.70
N VAL A 1132 4.45 -2.07 26.22
CA VAL A 1132 4.04 -2.00 27.63
C VAL A 1132 3.19 -3.22 28.00
N GLY A 1133 3.61 -3.97 29.02
CA GLY A 1133 2.96 -5.21 29.46
C GLY A 1133 3.50 -6.48 28.79
N ARG A 1134 4.34 -6.37 27.76
CA ARG A 1134 5.00 -7.50 27.12
C ARG A 1134 6.23 -7.92 27.92
N LYS A 1135 6.62 -9.17 27.70
CA LYS A 1135 7.89 -9.72 28.16
C LYS A 1135 8.55 -10.50 27.04
N GLU A 1136 9.87 -10.39 26.95
CA GLU A 1136 10.69 -11.01 25.93
C GLU A 1136 11.92 -11.66 26.58
N TYR A 1137 12.20 -12.91 26.21
CA TYR A 1137 13.40 -13.61 26.65
C TYR A 1137 14.52 -13.46 25.61
N PHE A 1138 15.69 -13.01 26.06
CA PHE A 1138 16.88 -12.82 25.23
C PHE A 1138 17.88 -13.93 25.51
N ALA A 1139 17.96 -14.90 24.60
CA ALA A 1139 18.83 -16.08 24.72
C ALA A 1139 20.32 -15.70 24.86
N ASP A 1140 20.81 -14.72 24.08
CA ASP A 1140 22.21 -14.26 24.12
C ASP A 1140 22.61 -13.69 25.48
N MET A 1141 21.66 -13.11 26.22
CA MET A 1141 21.87 -12.53 27.54
C MET A 1141 21.49 -13.49 28.69
N ASP A 1142 20.76 -14.56 28.37
CA ASP A 1142 20.00 -15.37 29.32
C ASP A 1142 19.23 -14.48 30.31
N ALA A 1143 18.39 -13.58 29.79
CA ALA A 1143 17.64 -12.61 30.57
C ALA A 1143 16.21 -12.39 30.04
N THR A 1144 15.26 -12.19 30.95
CA THR A 1144 13.87 -11.85 30.61
C THR A 1144 13.63 -10.36 30.86
N VAL A 1145 13.19 -9.66 29.81
CA VAL A 1145 12.90 -8.23 29.83
C VAL A 1145 11.40 -8.01 29.94
N PHE A 1146 10.97 -7.23 30.91
CA PHE A 1146 9.61 -6.73 31.11
C PHE A 1146 9.53 -5.28 30.67
N TYR A 1147 8.56 -4.95 29.84
CA TYR A 1147 8.39 -3.60 29.30
C TYR A 1147 7.29 -2.84 30.05
N ALA A 1148 7.65 -1.71 30.64
CA ALA A 1148 6.75 -0.81 31.35
C ALA A 1148 6.87 0.63 30.82
N PHE A 1149 5.84 1.43 31.09
CA PHE A 1149 5.88 2.86 30.82
C PHE A 1149 6.75 3.61 31.86
N ASN A 1150 7.09 4.86 31.58
CA ASN A 1150 7.89 5.68 32.50
C ASN A 1150 7.08 6.00 33.78
N PRO A 1151 7.53 5.59 34.98
CA PRO A 1151 6.77 5.73 36.22
C PRO A 1151 6.43 7.18 36.60
N ASN A 1152 7.17 8.17 36.09
CA ASN A 1152 6.85 9.58 36.34
C ASN A 1152 5.48 10.00 35.78
N ILE A 1153 4.90 9.21 34.86
CA ILE A 1153 3.56 9.48 34.34
C ILE A 1153 2.49 9.35 35.44
N LEU A 1154 2.71 8.55 36.49
CA LEU A 1154 1.74 8.33 37.57
C LEU A 1154 1.40 9.62 38.32
N TYR A 1155 2.35 10.56 38.42
CA TYR A 1155 2.10 11.89 38.97
C TYR A 1155 1.02 12.67 38.20
N PHE A 1156 0.92 12.46 36.88
CA PHE A 1156 -0.04 13.13 36.00
C PHE A 1156 -1.27 12.28 35.69
N ARG A 1157 -1.14 10.95 35.78
CA ARG A 1157 -2.15 9.94 35.47
C ARG A 1157 -2.11 8.82 36.52
N PRO A 1158 -2.63 9.07 37.72
CA PRO A 1158 -2.65 8.08 38.79
C PRO A 1158 -3.38 6.79 38.38
N GLU A 1159 -4.37 6.89 37.49
CA GLU A 1159 -5.19 5.77 37.01
C GLU A 1159 -4.43 4.70 36.19
N GLU A 1160 -3.19 4.96 35.80
CA GLU A 1160 -2.36 3.98 35.09
C GLU A 1160 -1.60 3.04 36.05
N ASP A 1161 -1.72 3.24 37.36
CA ASP A 1161 -1.06 2.44 38.40
C ASP A 1161 -1.41 0.95 38.33
N GLU A 1162 -2.67 0.60 38.06
CA GLU A 1162 -3.15 -0.79 37.94
C GLU A 1162 -2.35 -1.59 36.90
N LYS A 1163 -1.99 -0.97 35.76
CA LYS A 1163 -1.18 -1.63 34.73
C LYS A 1163 0.23 -1.88 35.22
N LEU A 1164 0.83 -0.92 35.92
CA LEU A 1164 2.17 -1.07 36.45
C LEU A 1164 2.21 -2.10 37.59
N ILE A 1165 1.19 -2.12 38.44
CA ILE A 1165 0.98 -3.14 39.47
C ILE A 1165 0.93 -4.53 38.84
N LYS A 1166 0.17 -4.71 37.75
CA LYS A 1166 0.10 -6.00 37.02
C LYS A 1166 1.48 -6.42 36.50
N ILE A 1167 2.20 -5.52 35.82
CA ILE A 1167 3.53 -5.82 35.27
C ILE A 1167 4.51 -6.22 36.38
N VAL A 1168 4.55 -5.44 37.46
CA VAL A 1168 5.45 -5.68 38.59
C VAL A 1168 5.07 -6.97 39.33
N GLY A 1169 3.78 -7.29 39.46
CA GLY A 1169 3.30 -8.54 40.05
C GLY A 1169 3.67 -9.78 39.22
N GLU A 1170 3.56 -9.69 37.88
CA GLU A 1170 4.03 -10.76 36.99
C GLU A 1170 5.55 -10.96 37.10
N MET A 1171 6.31 -9.87 37.20
CA MET A 1171 7.75 -9.93 37.43
C MET A 1171 8.06 -10.53 38.81
N ALA A 1172 7.33 -10.18 39.87
CA ALA A 1172 7.49 -10.76 41.20
C ALA A 1172 7.31 -12.28 41.19
N THR A 1173 6.25 -12.75 40.53
CA THR A 1173 6.00 -14.19 40.35
C THR A 1173 7.18 -14.87 39.64
N ALA A 1174 7.70 -14.26 38.57
CA ALA A 1174 8.83 -14.79 37.81
C ALA A 1174 10.16 -14.81 38.60
N VAL A 1175 10.37 -13.83 39.48
CA VAL A 1175 11.57 -13.69 40.31
C VAL A 1175 11.52 -14.59 41.55
N GLU A 1176 10.34 -14.81 42.15
CA GLU A 1176 10.18 -15.69 43.31
C GLU A 1176 10.26 -17.18 42.94
N ALA A 1177 9.81 -17.54 41.74
CA ALA A 1177 9.96 -18.88 41.20
C ALA A 1177 11.42 -19.27 40.87
N SER A 1178 12.37 -18.31 40.89
CA SER A 1178 13.78 -18.48 40.49
C SER A 1178 14.76 -18.54 41.66
#